data_AF-A0A8T3QNN0-F1
#
_entry.id   AF-A0A8T3QNN0-F1
#
_cell.length_a   1.000
_cell.length_b   1.000
_cell.length_c   1.000
_cell.angle_alpha   90.00
_cell.angle_beta   90.00
_cell.angle_gamma   90.00
#
_symmetry.space_group_name_H-M   'P 1'
#
loop_
_entity.id
_entity.type
_entity.pdbx_description
1 polymer ?
#
loop_
_entity_poly.entity_id
_entity_poly.type
_entity_poly.pdbx_seq_one_letter_code
_entity_poly.pdbx_strand_id
1 'polypeptide(L)'
;MTSSPRETIPGSVAGAPTGAPVRDTQLTFLFTDVEGSTRLWEQYPDAMRPALERHDAILRDAIAGANGAIVKSTGDGLMAAFGEPVDAVSAAIAAQRALLSEPWPQMCAIRVRVGINTGEAESRGGDFFGPAVNRTARIMAAGHGGQTLLSGSTATLVGGRLQDQATLRDLGEHRLKDLGRPERLFQLAHPALPADFPPLSTLDLRPNNLPTQTSAFVGRDLELQAIRERLDDDRVRLVTLTGPGGTGKTRLALRAAAEQVDRFTDGVFLVDLISASDTDDVLALLATALGLGDRSDRSPRDELIQHLRAQRILLVLDTFEQVTVASPILVDLLAECPGLKLLVTSRQALRVRGENVVTVPPLSLPAAASRASTAVELSQFEAIQLFVERARAVRSDFHLTDDNAAAVAEICRRLDGLPLAIELATARMNLFSPEALRDRLGSRLKALGSGPRDLPARQQTLRATIEWSYQLLDPAEQRLLELLSVFAGASVDAVETVTVGLDETAGTALDAVEGLGSLLDKSLVRQVEASGDARAVMLETIREFAAERIHDRPEFAAAARDRHARYFAQLAATASSAVAATDRDQAADDLDLELDNLRIAWRHWVDQGDLERLGELRDGLWHIYEARGWYHATIELIQDLLAVMAKSPAGPDRWQDELTLRTTLARTITLLRGYTGEVEDAYAEALALFEGHREVPQVFPVLRSLASLHGFRGEFDRGIEYAHEILRLADAQDDASMRVDGLVLLGSYTGFTGPLEPGLAYLDQAIAAFEGAGYQPRRLRLGVDARVSGLTTSGFFLWLLGRPDQTVMRADRAVAIATDLGHPYSLAYALYHSGFAHLWRREPEIVRMRASAAIGVAETSDLPVWRALGLCLLGAATSALGRPDDGLRMIEDGLDQYQGLRTPPIFWPMIRFMQAGAHVDAERPERAFALIDEGLELGGPEDVTAPMLHIVRGDLSLLGPDADIASATASYERAYAVAERYGARMPQLRAAARLCRVATDANRVDRLAVLRAVEATFTEGLTTPDLVEAATYR
;
A
#
# COMPACT_ATOMS: atom_id res chain seq x y z
N MET A 1 37.61 -36.14 6.08
CA MET A 1 39.09 -36.28 6.14
C MET A 1 39.59 -36.55 4.73
N THR A 2 39.98 -35.50 4.02
CA THR A 2 40.93 -35.44 2.91
C THR A 2 41.25 -33.96 2.78
N SER A 3 42.41 -33.58 3.30
CA SER A 3 42.88 -32.21 3.47
C SER A 3 43.43 -31.65 2.15
N SER A 4 42.75 -30.65 1.57
CA SER A 4 43.35 -29.79 0.54
C SER A 4 44.21 -28.70 1.18
N PRO A 5 45.31 -28.26 0.54
CA PRO A 5 46.28 -27.35 1.13
C PRO A 5 45.71 -25.93 1.23
N ARG A 6 45.93 -25.26 2.37
CA ARG A 6 45.69 -23.82 2.51
C ARG A 6 46.71 -23.08 1.64
N GLU A 7 46.25 -22.46 0.55
CA GLU A 7 47.00 -21.42 -0.15
C GLU A 7 47.04 -20.17 0.73
N THR A 8 48.22 -19.82 1.20
CA THR A 8 48.48 -18.62 2.01
C THR A 8 48.50 -17.37 1.13
N ILE A 9 47.60 -16.42 1.41
CA ILE A 9 47.57 -15.08 0.82
C ILE A 9 48.88 -14.33 1.16
N PRO A 10 49.54 -13.65 0.21
CA PRO A 10 50.75 -12.88 0.50
C PRO A 10 50.38 -11.68 1.38
N GLY A 11 50.88 -11.65 2.63
CA GLY A 11 50.72 -10.49 3.52
C GLY A 11 50.21 -10.76 4.94
N SER A 12 50.40 -11.95 5.52
CA SER A 12 50.05 -12.16 6.94
C SER A 12 51.06 -11.46 7.87
N VAL A 13 50.83 -10.19 8.17
CA VAL A 13 51.32 -9.60 9.42
C VAL A 13 50.47 -10.22 10.54
N ALA A 14 51.10 -11.04 11.36
CA ALA A 14 50.45 -11.68 12.49
C ALA A 14 50.06 -10.64 13.56
N GLY A 15 48.75 -10.47 13.78
CA GLY A 15 48.18 -9.92 15.02
C GLY A 15 47.35 -8.63 14.87
N ALA A 16 46.03 -8.77 14.66
CA ALA A 16 45.02 -7.77 15.02
C ALA A 16 43.61 -8.44 15.13
N PRO A 17 42.69 -7.94 16.00
CA PRO A 17 41.49 -8.66 16.42
C PRO A 17 40.39 -8.66 15.35
N THR A 18 39.58 -9.72 15.36
CA THR A 18 38.38 -9.92 14.54
C THR A 18 37.37 -8.78 14.72
N GLY A 19 37.06 -8.04 13.63
CA GLY A 19 35.87 -7.16 13.61
C GLY A 19 35.93 -5.86 12.79
N ALA A 20 37.03 -5.47 12.16
CA ALA A 20 37.11 -4.27 11.33
C ALA A 20 37.66 -4.56 9.92
N PRO A 21 37.17 -3.91 8.84
CA PRO A 21 37.76 -4.03 7.52
C PRO A 21 39.18 -3.46 7.55
N VAL A 22 40.18 -4.31 7.28
CA VAL A 22 41.56 -3.85 7.11
C VAL A 22 41.64 -3.09 5.80
N ARG A 23 41.75 -1.76 5.88
CA ARG A 23 42.15 -0.90 4.76
C ARG A 23 43.68 -0.84 4.69
N ASP A 24 44.18 -0.58 3.47
CA ASP A 24 45.58 -0.30 3.10
C ASP A 24 46.52 -1.49 2.82
N THR A 25 46.18 -2.31 1.81
CA THR A 25 47.23 -2.99 1.02
C THR A 25 47.00 -2.75 -0.46
N GLN A 26 47.90 -1.99 -1.08
CA GLN A 26 47.99 -1.87 -2.54
C GLN A 26 48.41 -3.24 -3.09
N LEU A 27 47.55 -3.84 -3.92
CA LEU A 27 47.79 -5.15 -4.52
C LEU A 27 47.80 -5.03 -6.04
N THR A 28 48.47 -5.99 -6.69
CA THR A 28 48.42 -6.13 -8.15
C THR A 28 47.48 -7.25 -8.51
N PHE A 29 46.46 -6.94 -9.31
CA PHE A 29 45.50 -7.92 -9.81
C PHE A 29 45.84 -8.30 -11.24
N LEU A 30 45.67 -9.59 -11.56
CA LEU A 30 45.78 -10.15 -12.90
C LEU A 30 44.47 -10.86 -13.23
N PHE A 31 43.86 -10.48 -14.33
CA PHE A 31 42.67 -11.12 -14.88
C PHE A 31 43.00 -11.75 -16.22
N THR A 32 42.43 -12.93 -16.47
CA THR A 32 42.55 -13.67 -17.72
C THR A 32 41.18 -14.03 -18.27
N ASP A 33 41.10 -14.17 -19.59
CA ASP A 33 39.89 -14.56 -20.30
C ASP A 33 40.26 -15.19 -21.65
N VAL A 34 39.50 -16.18 -22.12
CA VAL A 34 39.76 -16.85 -23.40
C VAL A 34 39.04 -16.11 -24.52
N GLU A 35 39.79 -15.67 -25.52
CA GLU A 35 39.21 -14.97 -26.66
C GLU A 35 38.28 -15.90 -27.46
N GLY A 36 37.00 -15.51 -27.56
CA GLY A 36 36.02 -16.21 -28.37
C GLY A 36 35.63 -17.59 -27.83
N SER A 37 35.74 -17.82 -26.52
CA SER A 37 35.44 -19.10 -25.87
C SER A 37 34.07 -19.68 -26.21
N THR A 38 33.02 -18.87 -26.30
CA THR A 38 31.68 -19.32 -26.71
C THR A 38 31.70 -19.97 -28.10
N ARG A 39 32.42 -19.35 -29.06
CA ARG A 39 32.57 -19.90 -30.41
C ARG A 39 33.40 -21.19 -30.41
N LEU A 40 34.42 -21.27 -29.55
CA LEU A 40 35.22 -22.48 -29.40
C LEU A 40 34.41 -23.64 -28.82
N TRP A 41 33.51 -23.38 -27.87
CA TRP A 41 32.56 -24.36 -27.34
C TRP A 41 31.57 -24.86 -28.39
N GLU A 42 31.10 -23.99 -29.29
CA GLU A 42 30.21 -24.37 -30.40
C GLU A 42 30.94 -25.16 -31.49
N GLN A 43 32.18 -24.80 -31.81
CA GLN A 43 32.96 -25.41 -32.89
C GLN A 43 33.65 -26.71 -32.48
N TYR A 44 34.07 -26.82 -31.21
CA TYR A 44 34.85 -27.95 -30.69
C TYR A 44 34.31 -28.47 -29.34
N PRO A 45 33.02 -28.82 -29.23
CA PRO A 45 32.38 -29.13 -27.95
C PRO A 45 33.05 -30.28 -27.17
N ASP A 46 33.54 -31.30 -27.87
CA ASP A 46 34.17 -32.47 -27.26
C ASP A 46 35.64 -32.23 -26.85
N ALA A 47 36.34 -31.35 -27.57
CA ALA A 47 37.75 -31.04 -27.31
C ALA A 47 37.94 -29.87 -26.32
N MET A 48 36.94 -28.99 -26.20
CA MET A 48 37.04 -27.77 -25.37
C MET A 48 37.14 -28.06 -23.88
N ARG A 49 36.47 -29.11 -23.37
CA ARG A 49 36.51 -29.49 -21.96
C ARG A 49 37.91 -29.90 -21.47
N PRO A 50 38.59 -30.90 -22.07
CA PRO A 50 39.96 -31.23 -21.67
C PRO A 50 40.96 -30.11 -21.96
N ALA A 51 40.71 -29.28 -22.98
CA ALA A 51 41.55 -28.13 -23.27
C ALA A 51 41.43 -27.02 -22.21
N LEU A 52 40.24 -26.73 -21.71
CA LEU A 52 40.07 -25.79 -20.59
C LEU A 52 40.71 -26.31 -19.30
N GLU A 53 40.64 -27.61 -19.02
CA GLU A 53 41.36 -28.20 -17.87
C GLU A 53 42.88 -28.01 -17.99
N ARG A 54 43.44 -28.19 -19.19
CA ARG A 54 44.87 -27.98 -19.46
C ARG A 54 45.25 -26.49 -19.42
N HIS A 55 44.43 -25.62 -19.98
CA HIS A 55 44.56 -24.16 -19.90
C HIS A 55 44.62 -23.70 -18.44
N ASP A 56 43.67 -24.16 -17.64
CA ASP A 56 43.60 -23.85 -16.22
C ASP A 56 44.87 -24.30 -15.51
N ALA A 57 45.34 -25.54 -15.74
CA ALA A 57 46.59 -26.02 -15.16
C ALA A 57 47.79 -25.12 -15.51
N ILE A 58 47.92 -24.72 -16.77
CA ILE A 58 48.99 -23.82 -17.23
C ILE A 58 48.93 -22.46 -16.50
N LEU A 59 47.74 -21.86 -16.41
CA LEU A 59 47.58 -20.58 -15.71
C LEU A 59 47.87 -20.72 -14.21
N ARG A 60 47.39 -21.78 -13.56
CA ARG A 60 47.64 -22.02 -12.13
C ARG A 60 49.13 -22.19 -11.85
N ASP A 61 49.84 -22.98 -12.65
CA ASP A 61 51.29 -23.20 -12.52
C ASP A 61 52.07 -21.89 -12.71
N ALA A 62 51.69 -21.07 -13.70
CA ALA A 62 52.34 -19.79 -13.97
C ALA A 62 52.11 -18.76 -12.85
N ILE A 63 50.89 -18.70 -12.30
CA ILE A 63 50.52 -17.78 -11.21
C ILE A 63 51.25 -18.20 -9.91
N ALA A 64 51.18 -19.48 -9.55
CA ALA A 64 51.84 -19.99 -8.34
C ALA A 64 53.37 -19.90 -8.43
N GLY A 65 53.95 -20.19 -9.60
CA GLY A 65 55.39 -20.09 -9.86
C GLY A 65 55.96 -18.67 -9.77
N ALA A 66 55.10 -17.65 -9.80
CA ALA A 66 55.46 -16.25 -9.65
C ALA A 66 54.84 -15.63 -8.39
N ASN A 67 54.70 -16.38 -7.29
CA ASN A 67 54.20 -15.91 -5.99
C ASN A 67 52.79 -15.27 -6.00
N GLY A 68 51.95 -15.60 -6.98
CA GLY A 68 50.56 -15.17 -7.04
C GLY A 68 49.62 -16.08 -6.27
N ALA A 69 48.56 -15.50 -5.71
CA ALA A 69 47.45 -16.25 -5.13
C ALA A 69 46.23 -16.15 -6.05
N ILE A 70 45.64 -17.30 -6.39
CA ILE A 70 44.41 -17.34 -7.17
C ILE A 70 43.25 -17.00 -6.25
N VAL A 71 42.44 -16.02 -6.64
CA VAL A 71 41.28 -15.57 -5.88
C VAL A 71 40.05 -16.41 -6.27
N LYS A 72 39.77 -16.52 -7.59
CA LYS A 72 38.66 -17.32 -8.14
C LYS A 72 38.80 -17.56 -9.64
N SER A 73 38.05 -18.55 -10.14
CA SER A 73 37.80 -18.74 -11.57
C SER A 73 36.67 -17.81 -12.04
N THR A 74 36.81 -17.25 -13.24
CA THR A 74 35.85 -16.34 -13.89
C THR A 74 35.25 -16.98 -15.15
N GLY A 75 34.69 -18.19 -15.02
CA GLY A 75 34.19 -18.96 -16.15
C GLY A 75 35.32 -19.68 -16.89
N ASP A 76 35.81 -19.06 -17.96
CA ASP A 76 36.90 -19.50 -18.84
C ASP A 76 38.23 -18.77 -18.57
N GLY A 77 38.31 -18.05 -17.45
CA GLY A 77 39.49 -17.33 -16.99
C GLY A 77 39.73 -17.46 -15.49
N LEU A 78 40.78 -16.78 -15.02
CA LEU A 78 41.20 -16.70 -13.62
C LEU A 78 41.43 -15.25 -13.18
N MET A 79 41.11 -15.00 -11.91
CA MET A 79 41.49 -13.81 -11.15
C MET A 79 42.58 -14.19 -10.14
N ALA A 80 43.70 -13.48 -10.16
CA ALA A 80 44.79 -13.64 -9.20
C ALA A 80 45.24 -12.30 -8.60
N ALA A 81 45.80 -12.37 -7.40
CA ALA A 81 46.36 -11.24 -6.66
C ALA A 81 47.84 -11.49 -6.32
N PHE A 82 48.65 -10.45 -6.44
CA PHE A 82 50.09 -10.47 -6.23
C PHE A 82 50.49 -9.33 -5.29
N GLY A 83 51.47 -9.61 -4.41
CA GLY A 83 52.06 -8.59 -3.55
C GLY A 83 52.96 -7.61 -4.31
N GLU A 84 53.64 -8.07 -5.36
CA GLU A 84 54.53 -7.25 -6.19
C GLU A 84 54.05 -7.19 -7.65
N PRO A 85 54.07 -6.01 -8.31
CA PRO A 85 53.67 -5.89 -9.72
C PRO A 85 54.54 -6.68 -10.71
N VAL A 86 55.83 -6.87 -10.41
CA VAL A 86 56.78 -7.61 -11.27
C VAL A 86 56.44 -9.10 -11.33
N ASP A 87 55.91 -9.63 -10.24
CA ASP A 87 55.49 -11.02 -10.11
C ASP A 87 54.28 -11.30 -11.01
N ALA A 88 53.29 -10.39 -11.03
CA ALA A 88 52.15 -10.47 -11.94
C ALA A 88 52.56 -10.44 -13.43
N VAL A 89 53.56 -9.61 -13.78
CA VAL A 89 54.09 -9.55 -15.15
C VAL A 89 54.83 -10.85 -15.50
N SER A 90 55.61 -11.40 -14.56
CA SER A 90 56.32 -12.67 -14.75
C SER A 90 55.36 -13.85 -14.94
N ALA A 91 54.28 -13.89 -14.15
CA ALA A 91 53.19 -14.84 -14.31
C ALA A 91 52.56 -14.75 -15.71
N ALA A 92 52.28 -13.53 -16.18
CA ALA A 92 51.71 -13.33 -17.52
C ALA A 92 52.63 -13.81 -18.64
N ILE A 93 53.95 -13.57 -18.55
CA ILE A 93 54.93 -14.06 -19.53
C ILE A 93 54.97 -15.59 -19.53
N ALA A 94 55.07 -16.20 -18.35
CA ALA A 94 55.12 -17.65 -18.21
C ALA A 94 53.86 -18.31 -18.75
N ALA A 95 52.68 -17.77 -18.40
CA ALA A 95 51.39 -18.22 -18.90
C ALA A 95 51.30 -18.12 -20.42
N GLN A 96 51.58 -16.95 -21.01
CA GLN A 96 51.47 -16.75 -22.45
C GLN A 96 52.45 -17.63 -23.24
N ARG A 97 53.68 -17.84 -22.74
CA ARG A 97 54.67 -18.73 -23.37
C ARG A 97 54.21 -20.18 -23.35
N ALA A 98 53.72 -20.64 -22.19
CA ALA A 98 53.25 -22.01 -22.03
C ALA A 98 52.03 -22.29 -22.92
N LEU A 99 51.03 -21.39 -22.92
CA LEU A 99 49.83 -21.48 -23.77
C LEU A 99 50.17 -21.48 -25.27
N LEU A 100 51.16 -20.67 -25.69
CA LEU A 100 51.62 -20.61 -27.07
C LEU A 100 52.36 -21.88 -27.52
N SER A 101 53.09 -22.52 -26.61
CA SER A 101 53.84 -23.75 -26.89
C SER A 101 53.02 -25.04 -26.76
N GLU A 102 51.82 -24.95 -26.17
CA GLU A 102 50.95 -26.11 -25.96
C GLU A 102 50.35 -26.57 -27.30
N PRO A 103 50.41 -27.88 -27.65
CA PRO A 103 50.03 -28.37 -28.97
C PRO A 103 48.52 -28.45 -29.25
N TRP A 104 47.66 -28.13 -28.27
CA TRP A 104 46.18 -28.13 -28.33
C TRP A 104 45.57 -29.19 -29.27
N PRO A 105 45.56 -30.48 -28.88
CA PRO A 105 45.08 -31.55 -29.75
C PRO A 105 43.62 -31.34 -30.16
N GLN A 106 43.33 -31.51 -31.46
CA GLN A 106 41.97 -31.50 -32.01
C GLN A 106 41.22 -30.15 -31.97
N MET A 107 41.92 -29.04 -31.69
CA MET A 107 41.34 -27.69 -31.79
C MET A 107 42.38 -26.65 -32.19
N CYS A 108 41.94 -25.43 -32.46
CA CYS A 108 42.87 -24.30 -32.63
C CYS A 108 43.46 -23.86 -31.28
N ALA A 109 44.60 -23.17 -31.33
CA ALA A 109 45.27 -22.71 -30.12
C ALA A 109 44.38 -21.80 -29.27
N ILE A 110 44.31 -22.07 -27.97
CA ILE A 110 43.62 -21.22 -27.00
C ILE A 110 44.43 -19.94 -26.81
N ARG A 111 43.83 -18.79 -27.12
CA ARG A 111 44.45 -17.49 -26.95
C ARG A 111 43.82 -16.76 -25.78
N VAL A 112 44.65 -16.45 -24.79
CA VAL A 112 44.22 -15.80 -23.55
C VAL A 112 44.59 -14.33 -23.58
N ARG A 113 43.65 -13.46 -23.27
CA ARG A 113 43.92 -12.03 -23.02
C ARG A 113 44.16 -11.81 -21.53
N VAL A 114 45.10 -10.95 -21.19
CA VAL A 114 45.50 -10.70 -19.79
C VAL A 114 45.46 -9.21 -19.51
N GLY A 115 44.82 -8.82 -18.41
CA GLY A 115 44.85 -7.46 -17.88
C GLY A 115 45.50 -7.41 -16.49
N ILE A 116 46.38 -6.44 -16.28
CA ILE A 116 47.09 -6.25 -15.01
C ILE A 116 46.89 -4.81 -14.51
N ASN A 117 46.45 -4.66 -13.27
CA ASN A 117 46.33 -3.35 -12.63
C ASN A 117 46.70 -3.38 -11.15
N THR A 118 47.43 -2.36 -10.72
CA THR A 118 47.83 -2.15 -9.32
C THR A 118 46.97 -1.05 -8.71
N GLY A 119 46.35 -1.33 -7.56
CA GLY A 119 45.53 -0.36 -6.84
C GLY A 119 44.98 -0.89 -5.51
N GLU A 120 44.19 -0.06 -4.85
CA GLU A 120 43.54 -0.40 -3.58
C GLU A 120 42.30 -1.28 -3.80
N ALA A 121 42.14 -2.29 -2.94
CA ALA A 121 40.98 -3.15 -2.90
C ALA A 121 40.67 -3.58 -1.46
N GLU A 122 39.39 -3.80 -1.17
CA GLU A 122 38.91 -4.31 0.11
C GLU A 122 38.79 -5.84 0.04
N SER A 123 39.40 -6.56 1.00
CA SER A 123 39.27 -8.02 1.10
C SER A 123 38.06 -8.39 1.96
N ARG A 124 37.17 -9.24 1.45
CA ARG A 124 36.00 -9.74 2.18
C ARG A 124 35.75 -11.20 1.84
N GLY A 125 35.83 -12.08 2.85
CA GLY A 125 35.44 -13.49 2.72
C GLY A 125 36.27 -14.30 1.72
N GLY A 126 37.54 -13.94 1.49
CA GLY A 126 38.41 -14.62 0.50
C GLY A 126 38.30 -14.05 -0.92
N ASP A 127 37.51 -13.00 -1.15
CA ASP A 127 37.41 -12.28 -2.42
C ASP A 127 37.89 -10.82 -2.26
N PHE A 128 38.08 -10.12 -3.38
CA PHE A 128 38.47 -8.70 -3.41
C PHE A 128 37.43 -7.85 -4.13
N PHE A 129 37.12 -6.70 -3.55
CA PHE A 129 36.17 -5.73 -4.09
C PHE A 129 36.80 -4.35 -4.18
N GLY A 130 36.33 -3.56 -5.15
CA GLY A 130 36.70 -2.15 -5.25
C GLY A 130 37.19 -1.74 -6.65
N PRO A 131 37.52 -0.46 -6.81
CA PRO A 131 37.82 0.13 -8.12
C PRO A 131 38.97 -0.55 -8.86
N ALA A 132 39.99 -1.05 -8.14
CA ALA A 132 41.14 -1.71 -8.76
C ALA A 132 40.75 -3.03 -9.45
N VAL A 133 39.84 -3.81 -8.85
CA VAL A 133 39.38 -5.10 -9.40
C VAL A 133 38.57 -4.86 -10.68
N ASN A 134 37.59 -3.95 -10.62
CA ASN A 134 36.77 -3.58 -11.78
C ASN A 134 37.63 -3.03 -12.93
N ARG A 135 38.60 -2.16 -12.60
CA ARG A 135 39.54 -1.61 -13.58
C ARG A 135 40.39 -2.69 -14.26
N THR A 136 40.89 -3.68 -13.51
CA THR A 136 41.66 -4.80 -14.05
C THR A 136 40.87 -5.59 -15.09
N ALA A 137 39.61 -5.89 -14.79
CA ALA A 137 38.70 -6.58 -15.71
C ALA A 137 38.45 -5.77 -16.99
N ARG A 138 38.30 -4.44 -16.89
CA ARG A 138 38.11 -3.56 -18.06
C ARG A 138 39.38 -3.46 -18.93
N ILE A 139 40.56 -3.45 -18.32
CA ILE A 139 41.83 -3.47 -19.04
C ILE A 139 42.01 -4.78 -19.81
N MET A 140 41.73 -5.92 -19.16
CA MET A 140 41.75 -7.23 -19.81
C MET A 140 40.79 -7.27 -21.00
N ALA A 141 39.55 -6.79 -20.82
CA ALA A 141 38.51 -6.80 -21.85
C ALA A 141 38.85 -5.96 -23.10
N ALA A 142 39.71 -4.94 -22.97
CA ALA A 142 40.17 -4.12 -24.09
C ALA A 142 41.22 -4.82 -24.97
N GLY A 143 41.84 -5.90 -24.47
CA GLY A 143 42.89 -6.65 -25.16
C GLY A 143 42.36 -7.81 -26.00
N HIS A 144 43.23 -8.29 -26.89
CA HIS A 144 43.02 -9.42 -27.80
C HIS A 144 43.66 -10.70 -27.26
N GLY A 145 43.26 -11.85 -27.77
CA GLY A 145 43.83 -13.15 -27.40
C GLY A 145 45.34 -13.21 -27.66
N GLY A 146 46.11 -13.57 -26.63
CA GLY A 146 47.59 -13.57 -26.62
C GLY A 146 48.22 -12.25 -26.18
N GLN A 147 47.41 -11.22 -25.92
CA GLN A 147 47.87 -9.89 -25.50
C GLN A 147 47.84 -9.75 -23.98
N THR A 148 48.85 -9.08 -23.43
CA THR A 148 48.90 -8.67 -22.02
C THR A 148 48.95 -7.16 -21.92
N LEU A 149 47.96 -6.58 -21.26
CA LEU A 149 47.80 -5.14 -21.06
C LEU A 149 47.97 -4.74 -19.59
N LEU A 150 48.64 -3.62 -19.36
CA LEU A 150 48.90 -3.05 -18.04
C LEU A 150 48.29 -1.65 -17.94
N SER A 151 47.77 -1.32 -16.76
CA SER A 151 47.47 0.07 -16.41
C SER A 151 48.73 0.93 -16.32
N GLY A 152 48.59 2.25 -16.46
CA GLY A 152 49.68 3.19 -16.26
C GLY A 152 50.28 3.15 -14.85
N SER A 153 49.45 2.86 -13.82
CA SER A 153 49.95 2.68 -12.44
C SER A 153 50.89 1.48 -12.35
N THR A 154 50.51 0.34 -12.94
CA THR A 154 51.34 -0.88 -12.95
C THR A 154 52.61 -0.68 -13.77
N ALA A 155 52.50 -0.09 -14.96
CA ALA A 155 53.63 0.20 -15.83
C ALA A 155 54.70 1.06 -15.15
N THR A 156 54.27 2.04 -14.36
CA THR A 156 55.16 2.90 -13.56
C THR A 156 55.90 2.10 -12.50
N LEU A 157 55.21 1.19 -11.80
CA LEU A 157 55.78 0.42 -10.69
C LEU A 157 56.75 -0.69 -11.13
N VAL A 158 56.59 -1.22 -12.36
CA VAL A 158 57.52 -2.22 -12.93
C VAL A 158 58.66 -1.60 -13.75
N GLY A 159 58.63 -0.28 -13.97
CA GLY A 159 59.64 0.44 -14.75
C GLY A 159 61.07 0.17 -14.28
N GLY A 160 61.91 -0.37 -15.16
CA GLY A 160 63.31 -0.71 -14.87
C GLY A 160 63.52 -1.99 -14.03
N ARG A 161 62.46 -2.70 -13.65
CA ARG A 161 62.50 -3.94 -12.85
C ARG A 161 62.10 -5.20 -13.63
N LEU A 162 61.74 -5.06 -14.91
CA LEU A 162 61.36 -6.17 -15.78
C LEU A 162 62.56 -7.07 -16.09
N GLN A 163 62.38 -8.38 -15.94
CA GLN A 163 63.38 -9.40 -16.24
C GLN A 163 63.09 -10.07 -17.60
N ASP A 164 63.97 -10.97 -18.05
CA ASP A 164 63.77 -11.81 -19.24
C ASP A 164 63.52 -11.04 -20.56
N GLN A 165 64.23 -9.93 -20.81
CA GLN A 165 64.08 -9.11 -22.04
C GLN A 165 62.67 -8.52 -22.26
N ALA A 166 61.82 -8.50 -21.22
CA ALA A 166 60.50 -7.90 -21.30
C ALA A 166 60.58 -6.36 -21.32
N THR A 167 59.76 -5.75 -22.18
CA THR A 167 59.63 -4.29 -22.34
C THR A 167 58.15 -3.91 -22.35
N LEU A 168 57.85 -2.62 -22.13
CA LEU A 168 56.48 -2.09 -22.22
C LEU A 168 56.38 -1.15 -23.42
N ARG A 169 55.38 -1.38 -24.27
CA ARG A 169 55.00 -0.49 -25.37
C ARG A 169 53.81 0.34 -24.93
N ASP A 170 53.98 1.66 -24.91
CA ASP A 170 52.89 2.60 -24.61
C ASP A 170 51.87 2.61 -25.75
N LEU A 171 50.60 2.41 -25.42
CA LEU A 171 49.47 2.43 -26.35
C LEU A 171 48.63 3.71 -26.26
N GLY A 172 49.00 4.66 -25.39
CA GLY A 172 48.29 5.92 -25.20
C GLY A 172 47.09 5.82 -24.25
N GLU A 173 46.30 6.90 -24.19
CA GLU A 173 45.09 7.01 -23.36
C GLU A 173 43.85 6.51 -24.10
N HIS A 174 43.03 5.70 -23.42
CA HIS A 174 41.83 5.07 -23.97
C HIS A 174 40.64 5.16 -23.04
N ARG A 175 39.43 5.41 -23.57
CA ARG A 175 38.20 5.34 -22.77
C ARG A 175 37.73 3.90 -22.65
N LEU A 176 37.67 3.42 -21.42
CA LEU A 176 37.20 2.08 -21.07
C LEU A 176 35.78 2.14 -20.48
N LYS A 177 34.98 1.10 -20.76
CA LYS A 177 33.60 0.98 -20.28
C LYS A 177 33.50 1.17 -18.75
N ASP A 178 32.55 2.00 -18.33
CA ASP A 178 32.23 2.32 -16.93
C ASP A 178 33.37 2.98 -16.12
N LEU A 179 34.40 3.53 -16.76
CA LEU A 179 35.46 4.31 -16.11
C LEU A 179 35.34 5.80 -16.47
N GLY A 180 35.22 6.66 -15.45
CA GLY A 180 34.98 8.09 -15.62
C GLY A 180 36.17 8.92 -16.14
N ARG A 181 37.35 8.32 -16.34
CA ARG A 181 38.55 8.96 -16.90
C ARG A 181 39.24 8.01 -17.90
N PRO A 182 39.85 8.52 -18.98
CA PRO A 182 40.70 7.72 -19.86
C PRO A 182 41.82 7.03 -19.09
N GLU A 183 42.13 5.79 -19.47
CA GLU A 183 43.21 5.00 -18.90
C GLU A 183 44.38 4.94 -19.88
N ARG A 184 45.60 5.23 -19.41
CA ARG A 184 46.81 5.01 -20.22
C ARG A 184 47.20 3.54 -20.14
N LEU A 185 47.25 2.88 -21.30
CA LEU A 185 47.47 1.44 -21.39
C LEU A 185 48.84 1.12 -21.99
N PHE A 186 49.47 0.08 -21.47
CA PHE A 186 50.75 -0.43 -21.95
C PHE A 186 50.61 -1.89 -22.35
N GLN A 187 51.21 -2.26 -23.48
CA GLN A 187 51.35 -3.67 -23.86
C GLN A 187 52.67 -4.23 -23.37
N LEU A 188 52.62 -5.40 -22.76
CA LEU A 188 53.81 -6.19 -22.47
C LEU A 188 54.39 -6.76 -23.78
N ALA A 189 55.66 -6.46 -24.06
CA ALA A 189 56.38 -6.97 -25.20
C ALA A 189 57.54 -7.86 -24.74
N HIS A 190 57.64 -9.07 -25.29
CA HIS A 190 58.68 -10.04 -25.00
C HIS A 190 59.05 -10.78 -26.29
N PRO A 191 60.34 -11.06 -26.59
CA PRO A 191 60.76 -11.66 -27.86
C PRO A 191 60.12 -13.02 -28.19
N ALA A 192 59.74 -13.78 -27.16
CA ALA A 192 59.06 -15.07 -27.31
C ALA A 192 57.51 -14.98 -27.40
N LEU A 193 56.93 -13.77 -27.42
CA LEU A 193 55.48 -13.54 -27.46
C LEU A 193 55.09 -12.71 -28.70
N PRO A 194 53.85 -12.82 -29.19
CA PRO A 194 53.34 -11.94 -30.25
C PRO A 194 53.39 -10.47 -29.83
N ALA A 195 53.88 -9.60 -30.72
CA ALA A 195 54.04 -8.17 -30.44
C ALA A 195 53.05 -7.27 -31.19
N ASP A 196 52.45 -7.77 -32.28
CA ASP A 196 51.54 -7.00 -33.13
C ASP A 196 50.10 -7.49 -32.96
N PHE A 197 49.23 -6.59 -32.53
CA PHE A 197 47.80 -6.82 -32.32
C PHE A 197 46.97 -5.73 -33.02
N PRO A 198 45.68 -5.98 -33.33
CA PRO A 198 44.76 -4.94 -33.77
C PRO A 198 44.62 -3.79 -32.74
N PRO A 199 44.05 -2.64 -33.12
CA PRO A 199 43.72 -1.58 -32.16
C PRO A 199 42.88 -2.11 -31.00
N LEU A 200 43.09 -1.55 -29.80
CA LEU A 200 42.39 -1.97 -28.58
C LEU A 200 40.87 -1.81 -28.72
N SER A 201 40.09 -2.75 -28.20
CA SER A 201 38.62 -2.69 -28.20
C SER A 201 38.10 -1.71 -27.13
N THR A 202 38.15 -0.41 -27.44
CA THR A 202 37.81 0.70 -26.52
C THR A 202 36.59 1.49 -27.02
N LEU A 203 35.99 2.31 -26.15
CA LEU A 203 34.78 3.10 -26.49
C LEU A 203 35.03 4.13 -27.61
N ASP A 204 36.29 4.44 -27.90
CA ASP A 204 36.69 5.40 -28.92
C ASP A 204 36.61 4.84 -30.37
N LEU A 205 36.26 3.55 -30.54
CA LEU A 205 36.17 2.87 -31.86
C LEU A 205 34.79 2.93 -32.54
N ARG A 206 33.74 3.43 -31.89
CA ARG A 206 32.37 3.46 -32.44
C ARG A 206 31.83 4.89 -32.48
N PRO A 207 31.51 5.46 -33.66
CA PRO A 207 30.95 6.80 -33.77
C PRO A 207 29.65 6.93 -32.95
N ASN A 208 29.59 7.88 -32.01
CA ASN A 208 28.36 8.21 -31.30
C ASN A 208 28.37 9.65 -30.78
N ASN A 209 27.19 10.22 -30.57
CA ASN A 209 27.00 11.56 -29.98
C ASN A 209 26.10 11.52 -28.72
N LEU A 210 25.97 10.35 -28.08
CA LEU A 210 25.09 10.18 -26.92
C LEU A 210 25.60 10.99 -25.72
N PRO A 211 24.73 11.78 -25.05
CA PRO A 211 25.13 12.56 -23.89
C PRO A 211 25.47 11.65 -22.70
N THR A 212 26.51 12.02 -21.94
CA THR A 212 26.86 11.32 -20.70
C THR A 212 25.77 11.56 -19.64
N GLN A 213 25.16 10.48 -19.15
CA GLN A 213 24.17 10.54 -18.07
C GLN A 213 24.88 10.77 -16.73
N THR A 214 24.82 11.98 -16.19
CA THR A 214 25.56 12.40 -14.98
C THR A 214 24.90 12.02 -13.66
N SER A 215 23.69 11.46 -13.71
CA SER A 215 22.93 11.06 -12.52
C SER A 215 22.48 9.62 -12.63
N ALA A 216 22.34 8.94 -11.48
CA ALA A 216 21.92 7.54 -11.46
C ALA A 216 20.57 7.34 -12.17
N PHE A 217 20.46 6.23 -12.91
CA PHE A 217 19.24 5.76 -13.53
C PHE A 217 18.56 4.79 -12.57
N VAL A 218 17.29 5.05 -12.21
CA VAL A 218 16.56 4.33 -11.17
C VAL A 218 15.37 3.59 -11.77
N GLY A 219 15.28 2.29 -11.50
CA GLY A 219 14.20 1.41 -11.96
C GLY A 219 14.24 1.14 -13.48
N ARG A 220 13.09 0.70 -14.02
CA ARG A 220 12.85 0.43 -15.46
C ARG A 220 13.55 -0.78 -16.05
N ASP A 221 13.86 -1.79 -15.24
CA ASP A 221 14.52 -3.00 -15.73
C ASP A 221 13.68 -3.73 -16.77
N LEU A 222 12.35 -3.77 -16.57
CA LEU A 222 11.41 -4.41 -17.50
C LEU A 222 11.33 -3.66 -18.83
N GLU A 223 11.20 -2.34 -18.82
CA GLU A 223 11.15 -1.55 -20.06
C GLU A 223 12.50 -1.55 -20.79
N LEU A 224 13.62 -1.47 -20.07
CA LEU A 224 14.95 -1.60 -20.68
C LEU A 224 15.11 -2.97 -21.35
N GLN A 225 14.73 -4.05 -20.68
CA GLN A 225 14.77 -5.38 -21.27
C GLN A 225 13.87 -5.47 -22.52
N ALA A 226 12.64 -4.97 -22.45
CA ALA A 226 11.70 -4.96 -23.55
C ALA A 226 12.21 -4.19 -24.78
N ILE A 227 12.93 -3.07 -24.56
CA ILE A 227 13.56 -2.30 -25.64
C ILE A 227 14.76 -3.07 -26.21
N ARG A 228 15.62 -3.64 -25.36
CA ARG A 228 16.79 -4.43 -25.79
C ARG A 228 16.36 -5.61 -26.66
N GLU A 229 15.38 -6.41 -26.22
CA GLU A 229 14.87 -7.56 -26.97
C GLU A 229 14.38 -7.17 -28.37
N ARG A 230 13.68 -6.03 -28.48
CA ARG A 230 13.22 -5.49 -29.79
C ARG A 230 14.37 -4.97 -30.63
N LEU A 231 15.35 -4.29 -30.04
CA LEU A 231 16.55 -3.84 -30.76
C LEU A 231 17.44 -5.03 -31.16
N ASP A 232 17.35 -6.16 -30.47
CA ASP A 232 18.11 -7.38 -30.76
C ASP A 232 17.50 -8.25 -31.86
N ASP A 233 16.19 -8.18 -32.10
CA ASP A 233 15.54 -8.86 -33.22
C ASP A 233 15.77 -8.10 -34.54
N ASP A 234 16.53 -8.67 -35.47
CA ASP A 234 16.83 -8.04 -36.78
C ASP A 234 15.57 -7.77 -37.63
N ARG A 235 14.42 -8.41 -37.34
CA ARG A 235 13.13 -8.12 -38.00
C ARG A 235 12.50 -6.81 -37.51
N VAL A 236 12.84 -6.36 -36.30
CA VAL A 236 12.33 -5.13 -35.70
C VAL A 236 13.30 -3.99 -35.97
N ARG A 237 12.85 -3.01 -36.77
CA ARG A 237 13.69 -1.88 -37.21
C ARG A 237 13.17 -0.50 -36.79
N LEU A 238 11.95 -0.44 -36.27
CA LEU A 238 11.34 0.76 -35.71
C LEU A 238 10.76 0.44 -34.35
N VAL A 239 11.33 1.02 -33.30
CA VAL A 239 10.81 0.93 -31.93
C VAL A 239 10.39 2.34 -31.50
N THR A 240 9.13 2.51 -31.09
CA THR A 240 8.61 3.79 -30.62
C THR A 240 8.26 3.70 -29.13
N LEU A 241 8.93 4.51 -28.29
CA LEU A 241 8.59 4.67 -26.89
C LEU A 241 7.46 5.69 -26.75
N THR A 242 6.32 5.27 -26.23
CA THR A 242 5.14 6.13 -26.00
C THR A 242 4.88 6.35 -24.52
N GLY A 243 4.13 7.39 -24.17
CA GLY A 243 3.72 7.66 -22.79
C GLY A 243 3.64 9.15 -22.44
N PRO A 244 3.10 9.50 -21.26
CA PRO A 244 2.87 10.88 -20.85
C PRO A 244 4.13 11.76 -20.83
N GLY A 245 3.94 13.08 -20.85
CA GLY A 245 5.02 14.03 -20.61
C GLY A 245 5.65 13.84 -19.23
N GLY A 246 6.99 13.86 -19.15
CA GLY A 246 7.68 13.74 -17.86
C GLY A 246 7.91 12.31 -17.34
N THR A 247 7.48 11.25 -18.05
CA THR A 247 7.73 9.84 -17.67
C THR A 247 9.18 9.36 -17.84
N GLY A 248 10.02 10.15 -18.53
CA GLY A 248 11.44 9.82 -18.72
C GLY A 248 11.77 9.05 -19.99
N LYS A 249 10.90 9.03 -21.01
CA LYS A 249 11.12 8.36 -22.31
C LYS A 249 12.49 8.66 -22.93
N THR A 250 12.90 9.93 -22.98
CA THR A 250 14.21 10.36 -23.49
C THR A 250 15.36 9.73 -22.71
N ARG A 251 15.33 9.78 -21.37
CA ARG A 251 16.37 9.12 -20.54
C ARG A 251 16.40 7.61 -20.74
N LEU A 252 15.23 6.98 -20.85
CA LEU A 252 15.12 5.54 -21.11
C LEU A 252 15.69 5.16 -22.48
N ALA A 253 15.35 5.91 -23.54
CA ALA A 253 15.87 5.70 -24.89
C ALA A 253 17.39 5.86 -24.95
N LEU A 254 17.93 6.91 -24.31
CA LEU A 254 19.38 7.14 -24.24
C LEU A 254 20.10 6.03 -23.48
N ARG A 255 19.51 5.54 -22.37
CA ARG A 255 20.06 4.43 -21.61
C ARG A 255 20.10 3.14 -22.45
N ALA A 256 18.99 2.82 -23.11
CA ALA A 256 18.91 1.65 -23.98
C ALA A 256 19.88 1.75 -25.18
N ALA A 257 19.99 2.92 -25.80
CA ALA A 257 20.91 3.17 -26.91
C ALA A 257 22.38 3.04 -26.49
N ALA A 258 22.74 3.56 -25.31
CA ALA A 258 24.09 3.44 -24.75
C ALA A 258 24.50 1.98 -24.49
N GLU A 259 23.55 1.11 -24.12
CA GLU A 259 23.81 -0.32 -23.91
C GLU A 259 23.94 -1.12 -25.22
N GLN A 260 23.58 -0.51 -26.35
CA GLN A 260 23.57 -1.13 -27.68
C GLN A 260 24.72 -0.65 -28.58
N VAL A 261 25.59 0.25 -28.10
CA VAL A 261 26.72 0.82 -28.88
C VAL A 261 27.61 -0.26 -29.51
N ASP A 262 27.83 -1.38 -28.81
CA ASP A 262 28.69 -2.46 -29.29
C ASP A 262 28.10 -3.20 -30.51
N ARG A 263 26.76 -3.17 -30.69
CA ARG A 263 26.04 -3.88 -31.75
C ARG A 263 26.02 -3.11 -33.09
N PHE A 264 25.97 -1.78 -33.02
CA PHE A 264 25.88 -0.91 -34.20
C PHE A 264 27.29 -0.44 -34.60
N THR A 265 27.94 -1.22 -35.45
CA THR A 265 29.36 -1.06 -35.83
C THR A 265 29.67 0.30 -36.46
N ASP A 266 28.68 0.90 -37.11
CA ASP A 266 28.83 2.16 -37.83
C ASP A 266 28.30 3.36 -37.01
N GLY A 267 27.70 3.11 -35.85
CA GLY A 267 27.46 4.12 -34.82
C GLY A 267 26.04 4.17 -34.25
N VAL A 268 25.91 4.97 -33.18
CA VAL A 268 24.64 5.25 -32.50
C VAL A 268 24.49 6.76 -32.35
N PHE A 269 23.46 7.35 -32.94
CA PHE A 269 23.30 8.79 -32.99
C PHE A 269 21.95 9.25 -32.43
N LEU A 270 21.98 10.22 -31.51
CA LEU A 270 20.84 11.00 -31.05
C LEU A 270 20.56 12.13 -32.04
N VAL A 271 19.29 12.28 -32.38
CA VAL A 271 18.75 13.40 -33.16
C VAL A 271 17.62 14.03 -32.34
N ASP A 272 17.89 15.22 -31.80
CA ASP A 272 16.89 16.00 -31.08
C ASP A 272 16.01 16.76 -32.07
N LEU A 273 14.73 16.43 -32.14
CA LEU A 273 13.78 17.01 -33.08
C LEU A 273 12.98 18.18 -32.48
N ILE A 274 13.40 18.70 -31.32
CA ILE A 274 12.72 19.81 -30.62
C ILE A 274 12.47 21.06 -31.49
N SER A 275 13.37 21.34 -32.44
CA SER A 275 13.29 22.50 -33.34
C SER A 275 12.65 22.20 -34.69
N ALA A 276 12.31 20.94 -34.96
CA ALA A 276 11.73 20.55 -36.24
C ALA A 276 10.23 20.86 -36.29
N SER A 277 9.78 21.33 -37.44
CA SER A 277 8.38 21.67 -37.69
C SER A 277 7.78 20.94 -38.90
N ASP A 278 8.63 20.51 -39.84
CA ASP A 278 8.22 19.76 -41.02
C ASP A 278 9.19 18.60 -41.35
N THR A 279 8.99 17.95 -42.50
CA THR A 279 9.81 16.81 -42.93
C THR A 279 11.22 17.20 -43.37
N ASP A 280 11.40 18.40 -43.92
CA ASP A 280 12.70 18.86 -44.41
C ASP A 280 13.62 19.21 -43.23
N ASP A 281 13.06 19.80 -42.17
CA ASP A 281 13.76 20.03 -40.90
C ASP A 281 14.31 18.71 -40.30
N VAL A 282 13.50 17.64 -40.33
CA VAL A 282 13.90 16.32 -39.82
C VAL A 282 15.06 15.76 -40.63
N LEU A 283 15.01 15.85 -41.97
CA LEU A 283 16.09 15.38 -42.85
C LEU A 283 17.39 16.16 -42.61
N ALA A 284 17.31 17.48 -42.42
CA ALA A 284 18.47 18.32 -42.14
C ALA A 284 19.13 17.97 -40.78
N LEU A 285 18.32 17.72 -39.74
CA LEU A 285 18.83 17.31 -38.43
C LEU A 285 19.46 15.92 -38.45
N LEU A 286 18.88 14.98 -39.19
CA LEU A 286 19.47 13.65 -39.42
C LEU A 286 20.84 13.75 -40.10
N ALA A 287 20.94 14.55 -41.17
CA ALA A 287 22.19 14.77 -41.89
C ALA A 287 23.26 15.40 -40.98
N THR A 288 22.87 16.40 -40.19
CA THR A 288 23.75 17.08 -39.23
C THR A 288 24.28 16.11 -38.16
N ALA A 289 23.42 15.26 -37.59
CA ALA A 289 23.82 14.29 -36.57
C ALA A 289 24.80 13.24 -37.10
N LEU A 290 24.71 12.91 -38.39
CA LEU A 290 25.61 11.98 -39.09
C LEU A 290 26.87 12.67 -39.64
N GLY A 291 27.02 13.99 -39.48
CA GLY A 291 28.16 14.75 -39.96
C GLY A 291 28.21 14.94 -41.48
N LEU A 292 27.06 14.84 -42.15
CA LEU A 292 26.93 15.12 -43.58
C LEU A 292 26.87 16.64 -43.80
N GLY A 293 27.72 17.15 -44.69
CA GLY A 293 27.83 18.58 -44.99
C GLY A 293 26.94 19.01 -46.15
N ASP A 294 26.62 20.30 -46.21
CA ASP A 294 25.67 20.95 -47.12
C ASP A 294 26.11 21.04 -48.61
N ARG A 295 26.92 20.07 -49.11
CA ARG A 295 27.68 20.19 -50.37
C ARG A 295 27.39 19.08 -51.38
N SER A 296 26.12 18.72 -51.58
CA SER A 296 25.72 17.83 -52.67
C SER A 296 24.64 18.47 -53.56
N ASP A 297 24.67 18.20 -54.86
CA ASP A 297 23.62 18.61 -55.82
C ASP A 297 22.37 17.70 -55.74
N ARG A 298 22.23 16.91 -54.65
CA ARG A 298 21.18 15.89 -54.47
C ARG A 298 20.17 16.32 -53.42
N SER A 299 19.02 15.65 -53.38
CA SER A 299 18.07 15.87 -52.30
C SER A 299 18.63 15.35 -50.96
N PRO A 300 18.36 16.00 -49.81
CA PRO A 300 18.83 15.55 -48.50
C PRO A 300 18.45 14.11 -48.18
N ARG A 301 17.28 13.67 -48.66
CA ARG A 301 16.81 12.27 -48.59
C ARG A 301 17.75 11.31 -49.32
N ASP A 302 18.11 11.60 -50.57
CA ASP A 302 18.95 10.70 -51.38
C ASP A 302 20.37 10.60 -50.82
N GLU A 303 20.88 11.69 -50.25
CA GLU A 303 22.18 11.74 -49.59
C GLU A 303 22.19 10.87 -48.32
N LEU A 304 21.16 10.98 -47.48
CA LEU A 304 20.97 10.12 -46.31
C LEU A 304 20.86 8.64 -46.69
N ILE A 305 20.07 8.31 -47.72
CA ILE A 305 19.95 6.92 -48.20
C ILE A 305 21.31 6.40 -48.69
N GLN A 306 22.05 7.19 -49.46
CA GLN A 306 23.36 6.76 -49.96
C GLN A 306 24.33 6.48 -48.81
N HIS A 307 24.33 7.32 -47.77
CA HIS A 307 25.19 7.13 -46.60
C HIS A 307 24.77 5.91 -45.76
N LEU A 308 23.47 5.75 -45.49
CA LEU A 308 22.95 4.74 -44.56
C LEU A 308 22.81 3.34 -45.18
N ARG A 309 22.69 3.22 -46.51
CA ARG A 309 22.34 1.95 -47.19
C ARG A 309 23.28 0.78 -46.86
N ALA A 310 24.57 1.04 -46.67
CA ALA A 310 25.58 0.02 -46.38
C ALA A 310 25.99 -0.06 -44.90
N GLN A 311 25.36 0.72 -44.01
CA GLN A 311 25.78 0.87 -42.62
C GLN A 311 24.81 0.25 -41.62
N ARG A 312 25.34 -0.22 -40.49
CA ARG A 312 24.60 -0.71 -39.32
C ARG A 312 24.58 0.38 -38.25
N ILE A 313 23.56 1.23 -38.33
CA ILE A 313 23.39 2.41 -37.46
C ILE A 313 22.09 2.30 -36.66
N LEU A 314 22.12 2.78 -35.41
CA LEU A 314 20.95 3.10 -34.62
C LEU A 314 20.77 4.62 -34.54
N LEU A 315 19.61 5.12 -34.96
CA LEU A 315 19.21 6.52 -34.75
C LEU A 315 18.18 6.60 -33.63
N VAL A 316 18.47 7.41 -32.62
CA VAL A 316 17.55 7.77 -31.55
C VAL A 316 16.89 9.09 -31.91
N LEU A 317 15.60 9.07 -32.24
CA LEU A 317 14.83 10.26 -32.61
C LEU A 317 14.03 10.73 -31.40
N ASP A 318 14.46 11.83 -30.78
CA ASP A 318 13.84 12.35 -29.56
C ASP A 318 12.77 13.40 -29.87
N THR A 319 11.67 13.40 -29.12
CA THR A 319 10.53 14.33 -29.26
C THR A 319 9.82 14.31 -30.64
N PHE A 320 9.53 13.13 -31.20
CA PHE A 320 8.90 13.02 -32.53
C PHE A 320 7.44 13.51 -32.57
N GLU A 321 6.77 13.63 -31.42
CA GLU A 321 5.36 14.05 -31.35
C GLU A 321 5.06 15.41 -32.00
N GLN A 322 6.07 16.26 -32.23
CA GLN A 322 5.93 17.57 -32.87
C GLN A 322 5.82 17.51 -34.39
N VAL A 323 6.35 16.44 -34.99
CA VAL A 323 6.57 16.30 -36.44
C VAL A 323 6.06 14.96 -36.95
N THR A 324 4.93 14.49 -36.42
CA THR A 324 4.34 13.21 -36.84
C THR A 324 4.02 13.15 -38.33
N VAL A 325 3.87 14.29 -39.00
CA VAL A 325 3.78 14.41 -40.47
C VAL A 325 4.99 13.79 -41.20
N ALA A 326 6.16 13.74 -40.55
CA ALA A 326 7.39 13.15 -41.08
C ALA A 326 7.47 11.62 -40.89
N SER A 327 6.45 10.96 -40.32
CA SER A 327 6.49 9.50 -40.12
C SER A 327 6.69 8.69 -41.42
N PRO A 328 6.11 9.06 -42.58
CA PRO A 328 6.32 8.33 -43.84
C PRO A 328 7.78 8.29 -44.30
N ILE A 329 8.55 9.36 -44.08
CA ILE A 329 9.96 9.40 -44.51
C ILE A 329 10.83 8.40 -43.74
N LEU A 330 10.48 8.09 -42.48
CA LEU A 330 11.16 7.05 -41.70
C LEU A 330 10.98 5.66 -42.32
N VAL A 331 9.78 5.36 -42.82
CA VAL A 331 9.48 4.10 -43.50
C VAL A 331 10.30 3.98 -44.78
N ASP A 332 10.39 5.06 -45.55
CA ASP A 332 11.18 5.12 -46.78
C ASP A 332 12.68 4.89 -46.50
N LEU A 333 13.23 5.52 -45.46
CA LEU A 333 14.62 5.30 -45.03
C LEU A 333 14.86 3.85 -44.61
N LEU A 334 13.94 3.26 -43.82
CA LEU A 334 14.02 1.87 -43.41
C LEU A 334 13.88 0.90 -44.60
N ALA A 335 13.07 1.21 -45.61
CA ALA A 335 12.92 0.37 -46.79
C ALA A 335 14.22 0.31 -47.61
N GLU A 336 14.90 1.44 -47.78
CA GLU A 336 16.11 1.58 -48.60
C GLU A 336 17.42 1.23 -47.86
N CYS A 337 17.40 1.25 -46.52
CA CYS A 337 18.58 1.04 -45.68
C CYS A 337 18.37 -0.18 -44.74
N PRO A 338 18.75 -1.40 -45.16
CA PRO A 338 18.46 -2.62 -44.40
C PRO A 338 19.20 -2.73 -43.06
N GLY A 339 20.34 -2.04 -42.91
CA GLY A 339 21.11 -2.00 -41.66
C GLY A 339 20.68 -0.92 -40.66
N LEU A 340 19.71 -0.07 -41.02
CA LEU A 340 19.23 1.02 -40.17
C LEU A 340 18.20 0.52 -39.15
N LYS A 341 18.34 0.93 -37.89
CA LYS A 341 17.30 0.84 -36.87
C LYS A 341 16.98 2.22 -36.29
N LEU A 342 15.71 2.43 -35.94
CA LEU A 342 15.20 3.66 -35.34
C LEU A 342 14.63 3.36 -33.94
N LEU A 343 15.07 4.13 -32.94
CA LEU A 343 14.47 4.20 -31.62
C LEU A 343 13.87 5.59 -31.45
N VAL A 344 12.55 5.68 -31.52
CA VAL A 344 11.83 6.95 -31.50
C VAL A 344 11.23 7.16 -30.11
N THR A 345 11.32 8.36 -29.56
CA THR A 345 10.46 8.75 -28.43
C THR A 345 9.36 9.66 -28.95
N SER A 346 8.13 9.33 -28.61
CA SER A 346 6.95 10.11 -28.97
C SER A 346 5.93 10.02 -27.83
N ARG A 347 4.91 10.87 -27.84
CA ARG A 347 3.75 10.71 -26.95
C ARG A 347 2.71 9.76 -27.51
N GLN A 348 2.67 9.65 -28.83
CA GLN A 348 1.75 8.80 -29.56
C GLN A 348 2.50 7.88 -30.52
N ALA A 349 1.90 6.75 -30.85
CA ALA A 349 2.40 5.89 -31.91
C ALA A 349 2.40 6.66 -33.24
N LEU A 350 3.40 6.38 -34.09
CA LEU A 350 3.54 7.00 -35.41
C LEU A 350 2.51 6.46 -36.41
N ARG A 351 1.93 5.29 -36.13
CA ARG A 351 0.94 4.59 -36.96
C ARG A 351 1.48 4.24 -38.35
N VAL A 352 2.73 3.80 -38.40
CA VAL A 352 3.40 3.37 -39.64
C VAL A 352 3.69 1.87 -39.67
N ARG A 353 3.90 1.33 -40.87
CA ARG A 353 4.17 -0.11 -41.05
C ARG A 353 5.50 -0.50 -40.40
N GLY A 354 5.49 -1.60 -39.66
CA GLY A 354 6.68 -2.15 -38.99
C GLY A 354 7.03 -1.46 -37.66
N GLU A 355 6.19 -0.52 -37.19
CA GLU A 355 6.34 0.10 -35.89
C GLU A 355 6.10 -0.90 -34.75
N ASN A 356 7.03 -0.94 -33.80
CA ASN A 356 6.91 -1.69 -32.56
C ASN A 356 6.82 -0.71 -31.38
N VAL A 357 5.63 -0.59 -30.79
CA VAL A 357 5.37 0.35 -29.70
C VAL A 357 5.78 -0.25 -28.35
N VAL A 358 6.44 0.55 -27.52
CA VAL A 358 6.75 0.26 -26.11
C VAL A 358 6.19 1.37 -25.25
N THR A 359 5.13 1.09 -24.50
CA THR A 359 4.51 2.05 -23.59
C THR A 359 5.37 2.21 -22.33
N VAL A 360 5.68 3.46 -21.97
CA VAL A 360 6.46 3.81 -20.78
C VAL A 360 5.50 4.36 -19.70
N PRO A 361 5.11 3.55 -18.70
CA PRO A 361 4.23 4.01 -17.62
C PRO A 361 4.93 5.02 -16.71
N PRO A 362 4.26 5.71 -15.78
CA PRO A 362 4.93 6.35 -14.64
C PRO A 362 5.67 5.32 -13.76
N LEU A 363 6.53 5.78 -12.84
CA LEU A 363 7.23 4.89 -11.91
C LEU A 363 6.27 4.23 -10.92
N SER A 364 6.59 3.02 -10.46
CA SER A 364 5.76 2.27 -9.53
C SER A 364 5.51 3.01 -8.20
N LEU A 365 4.29 2.86 -7.66
CA LEU A 365 3.79 3.50 -6.44
C LEU A 365 3.01 2.50 -5.56
N PRO A 366 2.97 2.70 -4.23
CA PRO A 366 2.13 1.90 -3.32
C PRO A 366 0.64 2.15 -3.54
N ALA A 367 -0.18 1.09 -3.50
CA ALA A 367 -1.64 1.18 -3.50
C ALA A 367 -2.12 1.58 -2.09
N ALA A 368 -2.67 2.79 -1.96
CA ALA A 368 -3.11 3.45 -0.72
C ALA A 368 -2.07 3.46 0.42
N ALA A 369 -1.58 4.64 0.79
CA ALA A 369 -0.69 4.77 1.95
C ALA A 369 -1.47 4.50 3.24
N SER A 370 -1.46 3.27 3.74
CA SER A 370 -1.83 3.03 5.14
C SER A 370 -0.84 3.78 6.03
N ARG A 371 -1.31 4.32 7.17
CA ARG A 371 -0.41 4.90 8.19
C ARG A 371 0.59 3.88 8.77
N ALA A 372 0.48 2.60 8.41
CA ALA A 372 1.27 1.50 8.94
C ALA A 372 2.38 0.97 7.99
N SER A 373 2.60 1.59 6.83
CA SER A 373 3.65 1.11 5.90
C SER A 373 5.05 1.56 6.34
N THR A 374 5.97 0.60 6.47
CA THR A 374 7.36 0.85 6.93
C THR A 374 8.26 1.40 5.82
N ALA A 375 9.36 2.05 6.19
CA ALA A 375 10.35 2.57 5.23
C ALA A 375 10.95 1.46 4.36
N VAL A 376 11.10 0.25 4.89
CA VAL A 376 11.63 -0.92 4.16
C VAL A 376 10.67 -1.34 3.05
N GLU A 377 9.37 -1.45 3.36
CA GLU A 377 8.34 -1.80 2.38
C GLU A 377 8.26 -0.74 1.27
N LEU A 378 8.27 0.54 1.66
CA LEU A 378 8.14 1.64 0.72
C LEU A 378 9.40 1.84 -0.16
N SER A 379 10.58 1.44 0.30
CA SER A 379 11.83 1.55 -0.49
C SER A 379 11.87 0.69 -1.77
N GLN A 380 10.91 -0.22 -1.94
CA GLN A 380 10.80 -1.10 -3.10
C GLN A 380 10.19 -0.42 -4.33
N PHE A 381 9.46 0.69 -4.12
CA PHE A 381 8.78 1.41 -5.20
C PHE A 381 9.74 2.38 -5.92
N GLU A 382 9.75 2.33 -7.24
CA GLU A 382 10.68 3.09 -8.08
C GLU A 382 10.56 4.61 -7.88
N ALA A 383 9.34 5.12 -7.69
CA ALA A 383 9.10 6.54 -7.43
C ALA A 383 9.75 6.99 -6.11
N ILE A 384 9.74 6.13 -5.10
CA ILE A 384 10.32 6.39 -3.77
C ILE A 384 11.84 6.29 -3.84
N GLN A 385 12.38 5.30 -4.56
CA GLN A 385 13.81 5.19 -4.82
C GLN A 385 14.35 6.44 -5.54
N LEU A 386 13.64 6.91 -6.58
CA LEU A 386 14.03 8.12 -7.29
C LEU A 386 13.97 9.35 -6.38
N PHE A 387 12.92 9.46 -5.55
CA PHE A 387 12.81 10.55 -4.58
C PHE A 387 14.01 10.59 -3.63
N VAL A 388 14.36 9.44 -3.02
CA VAL A 388 15.49 9.33 -2.09
C VAL A 388 16.81 9.69 -2.79
N GLU A 389 17.04 9.17 -4.00
CA GLU A 389 18.24 9.43 -4.79
C GLU A 389 18.39 10.93 -5.11
N ARG A 390 17.31 11.57 -5.59
CA ARG A 390 17.33 13.02 -5.89
C ARG A 390 17.40 13.88 -4.63
N ALA A 391 16.73 13.49 -3.56
CA ALA A 391 16.79 14.19 -2.28
C ALA A 391 18.22 14.17 -1.70
N ARG A 392 18.96 13.06 -1.83
CA ARG A 392 20.37 12.97 -1.40
C ARG A 392 21.32 13.87 -2.19
N ALA A 393 21.05 14.07 -3.48
CA ALA A 393 21.83 14.98 -4.31
C ALA A 393 21.70 16.46 -3.85
N VAL A 394 20.57 16.80 -3.22
CA VAL A 394 20.26 18.13 -2.71
C VAL A 394 20.66 18.27 -1.23
N ARG A 395 20.40 17.21 -0.44
CA ARG A 395 20.63 17.11 1.00
C ARG A 395 21.31 15.77 1.33
N SER A 396 22.63 15.80 1.48
CA SER A 396 23.45 14.58 1.59
C SER A 396 23.17 13.70 2.80
N ASP A 397 22.60 14.24 3.88
CA ASP A 397 22.19 13.52 5.11
C ASP A 397 20.77 12.93 5.04
N PHE A 398 20.09 13.01 3.89
CA PHE A 398 18.72 12.51 3.77
C PHE A 398 18.65 10.97 3.74
N HIS A 399 17.84 10.41 4.65
CA HIS A 399 17.48 9.00 4.71
C HIS A 399 15.96 8.82 4.79
N LEU A 400 15.46 7.79 4.11
CA LEU A 400 14.08 7.33 4.31
C LEU A 400 14.02 6.63 5.67
N THR A 401 13.08 7.04 6.51
CA THR A 401 12.87 6.53 7.88
C THR A 401 11.38 6.31 8.11
N ASP A 402 10.99 5.47 9.07
CA ASP A 402 9.57 5.18 9.33
C ASP A 402 8.76 6.46 9.64
N ASP A 403 9.40 7.46 10.26
CA ASP A 403 8.79 8.76 10.57
C ASP A 403 8.42 9.58 9.31
N ASN A 404 9.24 9.52 8.26
CA ASN A 404 9.07 10.33 7.05
C ASN A 404 8.50 9.55 5.85
N ALA A 405 8.46 8.22 5.94
CA ALA A 405 8.11 7.35 4.81
C ALA A 405 6.69 7.60 4.30
N ALA A 406 5.72 7.78 5.21
CA ALA A 406 4.34 8.11 4.85
C ALA A 406 4.23 9.45 4.10
N ALA A 407 5.02 10.45 4.49
CA ALA A 407 5.04 11.75 3.81
C ALA A 407 5.65 11.64 2.41
N VAL A 408 6.77 10.92 2.26
CA VAL A 408 7.42 10.68 0.96
C VAL A 408 6.50 9.90 0.02
N ALA A 409 5.86 8.82 0.51
CA ALA A 409 4.91 8.05 -0.28
C ALA A 409 3.74 8.91 -0.78
N GLU A 410 3.18 9.75 0.10
CA GLU A 410 2.12 10.68 -0.28
C GLU A 410 2.60 11.72 -1.29
N ILE A 411 3.81 12.27 -1.15
CA ILE A 411 4.40 13.17 -2.15
C ILE A 411 4.52 12.47 -3.51
N CYS A 412 5.16 11.30 -3.58
CA CYS A 412 5.34 10.56 -4.83
C CYS A 412 4.00 10.21 -5.48
N ARG A 413 2.98 9.87 -4.68
CA ARG A 413 1.62 9.61 -5.16
C ARG A 413 0.97 10.86 -5.72
N ARG A 414 1.09 12.01 -5.04
CA ARG A 414 0.56 13.31 -5.52
C ARG A 414 1.22 13.77 -6.82
N LEU A 415 2.43 13.29 -7.10
CA LEU A 415 3.19 13.56 -8.31
C LEU A 415 3.02 12.46 -9.38
N ASP A 416 2.04 11.57 -9.20
CA ASP A 416 1.68 10.47 -10.10
C ASP A 416 2.85 9.53 -10.46
N GLY A 417 3.91 9.49 -9.66
CA GLY A 417 5.11 8.72 -9.97
C GLY A 417 5.89 9.24 -11.19
N LEU A 418 5.65 10.49 -11.62
CA LEU A 418 6.34 11.10 -12.76
C LEU A 418 7.78 11.49 -12.37
N PRO A 419 8.82 10.92 -13.01
CA PRO A 419 10.21 11.24 -12.70
C PRO A 419 10.54 12.74 -12.70
N LEU A 420 10.04 13.48 -13.70
CA LEU A 420 10.26 14.93 -13.78
C LEU A 420 9.64 15.66 -12.59
N ALA A 421 8.42 15.29 -12.19
CA ALA A 421 7.72 15.92 -11.08
C ALA A 421 8.44 15.65 -9.74
N ILE A 422 8.93 14.42 -9.55
CA ILE A 422 9.72 14.02 -8.38
C ILE A 422 11.04 14.80 -8.32
N GLU A 423 11.72 14.98 -9.46
CA GLU A 423 12.96 15.75 -9.53
C GLU A 423 12.73 17.23 -9.18
N LEU A 424 11.64 17.83 -9.67
CA LEU A 424 11.26 19.21 -9.31
C LEU A 424 10.90 19.36 -7.83
N ALA A 425 10.21 18.38 -7.25
CA ALA A 425 9.82 18.39 -5.84
C ALA A 425 11.03 18.22 -4.92
N THR A 426 11.93 17.30 -5.24
CA THR A 426 13.13 17.01 -4.43
C THR A 426 14.12 18.18 -4.43
N ALA A 427 14.16 19.01 -5.48
CA ALA A 427 14.90 20.26 -5.49
C ALA A 427 14.46 21.24 -4.36
N ARG A 428 13.25 21.09 -3.81
CA ARG A 428 12.71 21.91 -2.71
C ARG A 428 13.08 21.40 -1.32
N MET A 429 13.74 20.24 -1.21
CA MET A 429 14.16 19.65 0.06
C MET A 429 15.21 20.46 0.83
N ASN A 430 15.85 21.45 0.17
CA ASN A 430 16.69 22.46 0.84
C ASN A 430 15.89 23.50 1.64
N LEU A 431 14.59 23.63 1.38
CA LEU A 431 13.72 24.64 2.01
C LEU A 431 12.66 24.03 2.91
N PHE A 432 12.22 22.80 2.62
CA PHE A 432 11.11 22.16 3.30
C PHE A 432 11.45 20.72 3.70
N SER A 433 10.92 20.26 4.85
CA SER A 433 10.88 18.84 5.19
C SER A 433 9.89 18.10 4.28
N PRO A 434 9.93 16.75 4.24
CA PRO A 434 8.94 15.96 3.48
C PRO A 434 7.49 16.28 3.86
N GLU A 435 7.20 16.47 5.15
CA GLU A 435 5.86 16.77 5.65
C GLU A 435 5.41 18.17 5.22
N ALA A 436 6.30 19.16 5.36
CA ALA A 436 6.02 20.53 4.93
C ALA A 436 5.84 20.63 3.39
N LEU A 437 6.61 19.84 2.63
CA LEU A 437 6.48 19.75 1.17
C LEU A 437 5.15 19.09 0.78
N ARG A 438 4.78 17.98 1.45
CA ARG A 438 3.49 17.30 1.28
C ARG A 438 2.32 18.27 1.50
N ASP A 439 2.34 19.03 2.58
CA ASP A 439 1.24 19.94 2.94
C ASP A 439 1.11 21.09 1.94
N ARG A 440 2.24 21.55 1.38
CA ARG A 440 2.28 22.60 0.34
C ARG A 440 1.89 22.11 -1.04
N LEU A 441 2.03 20.82 -1.33
CA LEU A 441 1.49 20.17 -2.54
C LEU A 441 -0.05 20.04 -2.51
N GLY A 442 -0.76 20.91 -1.77
CA GLY A 442 -2.21 21.04 -1.86
C GLY A 442 -2.69 21.70 -3.17
N SER A 443 -1.83 22.47 -3.86
CA SER A 443 -2.12 23.18 -5.13
C SER A 443 -1.00 22.93 -6.18
N ARG A 444 -0.98 21.70 -6.71
CA ARG A 444 0.24 20.91 -6.99
C ARG A 444 1.14 21.45 -8.10
N LEU A 445 0.68 22.30 -9.00
CA LEU A 445 1.53 22.83 -10.06
C LEU A 445 2.29 24.12 -9.70
N LYS A 446 1.72 25.00 -8.86
CA LYS A 446 2.36 26.29 -8.50
C LYS A 446 3.48 26.12 -7.47
N ALA A 447 3.40 25.07 -6.65
CA ALA A 447 4.36 24.79 -5.57
C ALA A 447 5.70 24.23 -6.05
N LEU A 448 5.76 23.60 -7.24
CA LEU A 448 6.97 22.93 -7.74
C LEU A 448 8.04 23.93 -8.23
N GLY A 449 7.63 25.14 -8.64
CA GLY A 449 8.49 26.17 -9.22
C GLY A 449 9.38 25.67 -10.38
N SER A 450 10.46 26.38 -10.70
CA SER A 450 11.31 26.08 -11.86
C SER A 450 12.43 25.08 -11.55
N GLY A 451 12.63 24.11 -12.44
CA GLY A 451 13.72 23.15 -12.48
C GLY A 451 15.02 23.75 -13.03
N PRO A 452 16.02 22.88 -13.31
CA PRO A 452 17.32 23.30 -13.83
C PRO A 452 17.19 24.19 -15.08
N ARG A 453 17.97 25.29 -15.15
CA ARG A 453 17.89 26.30 -16.22
C ARG A 453 18.42 25.81 -17.57
N ASP A 454 19.17 24.72 -17.57
CA ASP A 454 19.71 24.02 -18.72
C ASP A 454 18.69 23.07 -19.38
N LEU A 455 17.55 22.81 -18.74
CA LEU A 455 16.43 22.14 -19.41
C LEU A 455 15.71 23.09 -20.39
N PRO A 456 15.15 22.57 -21.50
CA PRO A 456 14.27 23.34 -22.37
C PRO A 456 13.14 24.01 -21.57
N ALA A 457 12.72 25.22 -21.95
CA ALA A 457 11.71 26.00 -21.21
C ALA A 457 10.43 25.21 -20.85
N ARG A 458 10.01 24.31 -21.75
CA ARG A 458 8.87 23.40 -21.55
C ARG A 458 9.07 22.36 -20.44
N GLN A 459 10.30 21.92 -20.18
CA GLN A 459 10.65 20.94 -19.15
C GLN A 459 11.12 21.61 -17.84
N GLN A 460 11.28 22.93 -17.83
CA GLN A 460 11.62 23.69 -16.63
C GLN A 460 10.49 23.70 -15.60
N THR A 461 9.23 23.45 -15.98
CA THR A 461 8.14 23.22 -15.02
C THR A 461 7.23 22.11 -15.54
N LEU A 462 6.65 21.33 -14.63
CA LEU A 462 5.66 20.31 -14.99
C LEU A 462 4.46 20.96 -15.72
N ARG A 463 4.05 22.16 -15.27
CA ARG A 463 2.98 22.95 -15.90
C ARG A 463 3.29 23.26 -17.36
N ALA A 464 4.50 23.75 -17.67
CA ALA A 464 4.89 24.06 -19.04
C ALA A 464 4.91 22.81 -19.93
N THR A 465 5.26 21.64 -19.37
CA THR A 465 5.21 20.37 -20.12
C THR A 465 3.77 20.00 -20.47
N ILE A 466 2.83 20.16 -19.54
CA ILE A 466 1.41 19.87 -19.74
C ILE A 466 0.77 20.89 -20.68
N GLU A 467 1.00 22.19 -20.47
CA GLU A 467 0.48 23.27 -21.31
C GLU A 467 0.90 23.12 -22.77
N TRP A 468 2.17 22.74 -23.00
CA TRP A 468 2.65 22.42 -24.33
C TRP A 468 1.92 21.21 -24.95
N SER A 469 1.64 20.18 -24.15
CA SER A 469 0.81 19.02 -24.57
C SER A 469 -0.56 19.44 -25.05
N TYR A 470 -1.19 20.33 -24.28
CA TYR A 470 -2.52 20.83 -24.51
C TYR A 470 -2.59 21.70 -25.78
N GLN A 471 -1.56 22.50 -26.05
CA GLN A 471 -1.50 23.35 -27.25
C GLN A 471 -1.40 22.56 -28.57
N LEU A 472 -0.97 21.29 -28.52
CA LEU A 472 -0.93 20.40 -29.70
C LEU A 472 -2.30 19.75 -30.01
N LEU A 473 -3.27 19.87 -29.11
CA LEU A 473 -4.61 19.34 -29.30
C LEU A 473 -5.43 20.28 -30.18
N ASP A 474 -6.31 19.69 -30.99
CA ASP A 474 -7.32 20.47 -31.69
C ASP A 474 -8.38 21.02 -30.70
N PRO A 475 -9.22 21.98 -31.11
CA PRO A 475 -10.19 22.59 -30.21
C PRO A 475 -11.19 21.61 -29.58
N ALA A 476 -11.60 20.54 -30.26
CA ALA A 476 -12.55 19.56 -29.71
C ALA A 476 -11.89 18.68 -28.66
N GLU A 477 -10.68 18.22 -28.93
CA GLU A 477 -9.86 17.45 -27.98
C GLU A 477 -9.53 18.24 -26.72
N GLN A 478 -9.24 19.55 -26.85
CA GLN A 478 -9.02 20.44 -25.71
C GLN A 478 -10.25 20.50 -24.79
N ARG A 479 -11.45 20.65 -25.38
CA ARG A 479 -12.71 20.70 -24.61
C ARG A 479 -13.05 19.36 -23.98
N LEU A 480 -12.77 18.25 -24.66
CA LEU A 480 -12.98 16.93 -24.09
C LEU A 480 -12.01 16.67 -22.92
N LEU A 481 -10.74 17.05 -23.04
CA LEU A 481 -9.79 16.94 -21.92
C LEU A 481 -10.22 17.77 -20.71
N GLU A 482 -10.69 19.00 -20.95
CA GLU A 482 -11.30 19.86 -19.94
C GLU A 482 -12.53 19.21 -19.29
N LEU A 483 -13.44 18.65 -20.08
CA LEU A 483 -14.64 17.94 -19.60
C LEU A 483 -14.28 16.75 -18.72
N LEU A 484 -13.29 15.96 -19.14
CA LEU A 484 -12.81 14.81 -18.37
C LEU A 484 -12.28 15.21 -16.99
N SER A 485 -11.88 16.48 -16.78
CA SER A 485 -11.40 16.94 -15.48
C SER A 485 -12.47 16.98 -14.40
N VAL A 486 -13.75 16.93 -14.79
CA VAL A 486 -14.91 16.81 -13.89
C VAL A 486 -15.03 15.39 -13.33
N PHE A 487 -14.42 14.39 -13.96
CA PHE A 487 -14.47 13.00 -13.52
C PHE A 487 -13.29 12.62 -12.61
N ALA A 488 -13.56 11.70 -11.68
CA ALA A 488 -12.49 10.99 -10.97
C ALA A 488 -11.76 9.99 -11.89
N GLY A 489 -12.55 9.42 -12.80
CA GLY A 489 -12.23 8.48 -13.87
C GLY A 489 -13.58 8.06 -14.46
N ALA A 490 -13.63 7.59 -15.69
CA ALA A 490 -14.90 7.37 -16.36
C ALA A 490 -14.88 6.15 -17.27
N SER A 491 -16.02 5.45 -17.35
CA SER A 491 -16.30 4.56 -18.48
C SER A 491 -16.54 5.39 -19.73
N VAL A 492 -16.41 4.77 -20.91
CA VAL A 492 -16.72 5.45 -22.18
C VAL A 492 -18.18 5.92 -22.22
N ASP A 493 -19.10 5.07 -21.73
CA ASP A 493 -20.55 5.38 -21.64
C ASP A 493 -20.85 6.63 -20.80
N ALA A 494 -20.15 6.79 -19.66
CA ALA A 494 -20.31 7.94 -18.80
C ALA A 494 -19.84 9.24 -19.49
N VAL A 495 -18.70 9.19 -20.18
CA VAL A 495 -18.19 10.33 -20.94
C VAL A 495 -19.13 10.68 -22.09
N GLU A 496 -19.58 9.68 -22.85
CA GLU A 496 -20.50 9.85 -23.96
C GLU A 496 -21.79 10.53 -23.51
N THR A 497 -22.45 9.99 -22.49
CA THR A 497 -23.72 10.53 -21.95
C THR A 497 -23.57 11.96 -21.44
N VAL A 498 -22.49 12.27 -20.72
CA VAL A 498 -22.24 13.61 -20.20
C VAL A 498 -21.87 14.61 -21.31
N THR A 499 -21.29 14.15 -22.41
CA THR A 499 -20.91 15.00 -23.55
C THR A 499 -22.13 15.47 -24.35
N VAL A 500 -23.23 14.71 -24.37
CA VAL A 500 -24.43 15.02 -25.16
C VAL A 500 -24.99 16.42 -24.86
N GLY A 501 -25.03 17.25 -25.91
CA GLY A 501 -25.61 18.60 -25.87
C GLY A 501 -24.72 19.65 -25.19
N LEU A 502 -23.41 19.40 -25.06
CA LEU A 502 -22.44 20.39 -24.62
C LEU A 502 -21.82 21.21 -25.76
N ASP A 503 -22.08 20.87 -27.03
CA ASP A 503 -21.43 21.47 -28.22
C ASP A 503 -21.51 23.00 -28.24
N GLU A 504 -22.69 23.56 -27.94
CA GLU A 504 -22.92 25.01 -27.92
C GLU A 504 -22.07 25.69 -26.84
N THR A 505 -22.06 25.14 -25.63
CA THR A 505 -21.27 25.67 -24.50
C THR A 505 -19.77 25.45 -24.67
N ALA A 506 -19.37 24.37 -25.34
CA ALA A 506 -17.98 24.05 -25.65
C ALA A 506 -17.43 24.94 -26.79
N GLY A 507 -18.31 25.40 -27.68
CA GLY A 507 -17.98 26.18 -28.88
C GLY A 507 -17.41 25.34 -30.03
N THR A 508 -17.57 24.02 -29.99
CA THR A 508 -17.09 23.04 -30.98
C THR A 508 -17.86 21.73 -30.80
N ALA A 509 -17.97 20.92 -31.86
CA ALA A 509 -18.61 19.62 -31.78
C ALA A 509 -17.72 18.63 -31.00
N LEU A 510 -18.30 17.91 -30.03
CA LEU A 510 -17.60 16.94 -29.20
C LEU A 510 -18.00 15.52 -29.58
N ASP A 511 -17.04 14.75 -30.12
CA ASP A 511 -17.17 13.30 -30.25
C ASP A 511 -16.41 12.63 -29.09
N ALA A 512 -17.16 12.07 -28.13
CA ALA A 512 -16.59 11.46 -26.94
C ALA A 512 -15.71 10.24 -27.28
N VAL A 513 -16.11 9.41 -28.23
CA VAL A 513 -15.43 8.14 -28.55
C VAL A 513 -14.18 8.42 -29.36
N GLU A 514 -14.29 9.21 -30.44
CA GLU A 514 -13.13 9.60 -31.25
C GLU A 514 -12.14 10.42 -30.43
N GLY A 515 -12.65 11.38 -29.64
CA GLY A 515 -11.82 12.22 -28.79
C GLY A 515 -11.12 11.43 -27.67
N LEU A 516 -11.79 10.48 -27.00
CA LEU A 516 -11.14 9.60 -26.02
C LEU A 516 -10.06 8.74 -26.67
N GLY A 517 -10.33 8.18 -27.85
CA GLY A 517 -9.33 7.46 -28.63
C GLY A 517 -8.09 8.31 -28.89
N SER A 518 -8.28 9.55 -29.36
CA SER A 518 -7.17 10.48 -29.63
C SER A 518 -6.41 10.88 -28.35
N LEU A 519 -7.10 11.15 -27.25
CA LEU A 519 -6.46 11.51 -25.98
C LEU A 519 -5.68 10.33 -25.35
N LEU A 520 -6.15 9.09 -25.56
CA LEU A 520 -5.43 7.86 -25.23
C LEU A 520 -4.17 7.71 -26.10
N ASP A 521 -4.30 7.88 -27.43
CA ASP A 521 -3.17 7.84 -28.36
C ASP A 521 -2.09 8.86 -27.97
N LYS A 522 -2.51 10.08 -27.59
CA LYS A 522 -1.64 11.18 -27.18
C LYS A 522 -1.13 11.06 -25.73
N SER A 523 -1.45 9.98 -25.04
CA SER A 523 -1.05 9.69 -23.66
C SER A 523 -1.44 10.79 -22.64
N LEU A 524 -2.55 11.48 -22.88
CA LEU A 524 -3.14 12.44 -21.91
C LEU A 524 -4.18 11.79 -21.01
N VAL A 525 -4.80 10.71 -21.50
CA VAL A 525 -5.69 9.80 -20.78
C VAL A 525 -5.03 8.41 -20.80
N ARG A 526 -5.32 7.59 -19.79
CA ARG A 526 -4.91 6.19 -19.72
C ARG A 526 -6.14 5.31 -19.58
N GLN A 527 -6.04 4.09 -20.10
CA GLN A 527 -7.03 3.05 -19.87
C GLN A 527 -6.54 2.16 -18.72
N VAL A 528 -7.39 1.95 -17.72
CA VAL A 528 -7.14 1.05 -16.59
C VAL A 528 -8.26 0.02 -16.58
N GLU A 529 -7.92 -1.25 -16.41
CA GLU A 529 -8.91 -2.31 -16.17
C GLU A 529 -9.32 -2.29 -14.70
N ALA A 530 -10.61 -2.11 -14.44
CA ALA A 530 -11.20 -2.20 -13.10
C ALA A 530 -12.49 -3.02 -13.20
N SER A 531 -12.57 -4.12 -12.43
CA SER A 531 -13.75 -4.99 -12.35
C SER A 531 -14.28 -5.51 -13.70
N GLY A 532 -13.38 -5.70 -14.68
CA GLY A 532 -13.73 -6.19 -16.02
C GLY A 532 -14.01 -5.12 -17.07
N ASP A 533 -14.10 -3.84 -16.66
CA ASP A 533 -14.37 -2.72 -17.56
C ASP A 533 -13.16 -1.79 -17.75
N ALA A 534 -13.07 -1.26 -18.97
CA ALA A 534 -12.06 -0.30 -19.36
C ALA A 534 -12.44 1.12 -18.89
N ARG A 535 -11.60 1.73 -18.05
CA ARG A 535 -11.82 3.08 -17.53
C ARG A 535 -10.77 4.06 -18.03
N ALA A 536 -11.24 5.20 -18.54
CA ALA A 536 -10.44 6.37 -18.87
C ALA A 536 -10.09 7.12 -17.58
N VAL A 537 -8.79 7.23 -17.30
CA VAL A 537 -8.23 7.90 -16.12
C VAL A 537 -7.15 8.88 -16.55
N MET A 538 -7.23 10.12 -16.06
CA MET A 538 -6.16 11.09 -16.26
C MET A 538 -5.16 11.03 -15.11
N LEU A 539 -3.89 11.36 -15.40
CA LEU A 539 -2.94 11.67 -14.34
C LEU A 539 -3.46 12.91 -13.58
N GLU A 540 -3.34 12.91 -12.25
CA GLU A 540 -3.89 13.97 -11.41
C GLU A 540 -3.34 15.35 -11.80
N THR A 541 -2.06 15.39 -12.16
CA THR A 541 -1.37 16.59 -12.65
C THR A 541 -1.94 17.13 -13.97
N ILE A 542 -2.36 16.25 -14.89
CA ILE A 542 -3.06 16.65 -16.13
C ILE A 542 -4.48 17.09 -15.81
N ARG A 543 -5.16 16.36 -14.91
CA ARG A 543 -6.52 16.69 -14.46
C ARG A 543 -6.60 18.08 -13.85
N GLU A 544 -5.66 18.46 -12.98
CA GLU A 544 -5.60 19.80 -12.37
C GLU A 544 -5.45 20.90 -13.42
N PHE A 545 -4.53 20.71 -14.39
CA PHE A 545 -4.37 21.65 -15.50
C PHE A 545 -5.67 21.80 -16.31
N ALA A 546 -6.30 20.67 -16.66
CA ALA A 546 -7.56 20.66 -17.39
C ALA A 546 -8.71 21.31 -16.58
N ALA A 547 -8.75 21.11 -15.26
CA ALA A 547 -9.72 21.74 -14.36
C ALA A 547 -9.52 23.27 -14.23
N GLU A 548 -8.29 23.76 -14.33
CA GLU A 548 -8.05 25.20 -14.44
C GLU A 548 -8.55 25.75 -15.79
N ARG A 549 -8.27 25.04 -16.90
CA ARG A 549 -8.71 25.45 -18.24
C ARG A 549 -10.23 25.47 -18.38
N ILE A 550 -10.95 24.49 -17.83
CA ILE A 550 -12.42 24.51 -17.84
C ILE A 550 -12.97 25.67 -17.00
N HIS A 551 -12.29 26.07 -15.91
CA HIS A 551 -12.70 27.21 -15.09
C HIS A 551 -12.64 28.56 -15.83
N ASP A 552 -11.74 28.68 -16.81
CA ASP A 552 -11.69 29.84 -17.72
C ASP A 552 -12.95 29.92 -18.64
N ARG A 553 -13.85 28.91 -18.57
CA ARG A 553 -15.11 28.81 -19.32
C ARG A 553 -16.29 28.48 -18.39
N PRO A 554 -16.82 29.48 -17.66
CA PRO A 554 -17.78 29.24 -16.59
C PRO A 554 -19.09 28.57 -17.07
N GLU A 555 -19.60 28.92 -18.25
CA GLU A 555 -20.82 28.31 -18.80
C GLU A 555 -20.62 26.83 -19.14
N PHE A 556 -19.53 26.49 -19.82
CA PHE A 556 -19.16 25.10 -20.13
C PHE A 556 -18.90 24.29 -18.85
N ALA A 557 -18.16 24.87 -17.90
CA ALA A 557 -17.87 24.22 -16.63
C ALA A 557 -19.13 23.94 -15.80
N ALA A 558 -20.08 24.88 -15.77
CA ALA A 558 -21.36 24.69 -15.09
C ALA A 558 -22.18 23.58 -15.76
N ALA A 559 -22.33 23.63 -17.08
CA ALA A 559 -23.08 22.63 -17.85
C ALA A 559 -22.47 21.22 -17.75
N ALA A 560 -21.13 21.12 -17.73
CA ALA A 560 -20.40 19.87 -17.57
C ALA A 560 -20.60 19.24 -16.18
N ARG A 561 -20.44 20.03 -15.09
CA ARG A 561 -20.64 19.55 -13.71
C ARG A 561 -22.07 19.14 -13.44
N ASP A 562 -23.03 19.89 -13.97
CA ASP A 562 -24.45 19.62 -13.81
C ASP A 562 -24.87 18.33 -14.54
N ARG A 563 -24.38 18.09 -15.77
CA ARG A 563 -24.60 16.82 -16.48
C ARG A 563 -23.91 15.64 -15.81
N HIS A 564 -22.65 15.81 -15.38
CA HIS A 564 -21.92 14.81 -14.61
C HIS A 564 -22.71 14.41 -13.35
N ALA A 565 -23.16 15.39 -12.57
CA ALA A 565 -23.90 15.14 -11.35
C ALA A 565 -25.21 14.38 -11.60
N ARG A 566 -25.97 14.76 -12.65
CA ARG A 566 -27.18 14.02 -13.03
C ARG A 566 -26.92 12.58 -13.46
N TYR A 567 -25.87 12.34 -14.25
CA TYR A 567 -25.53 10.98 -14.68
C TYR A 567 -25.26 10.07 -13.48
N PHE A 568 -24.40 10.52 -12.56
CA PHE A 568 -24.04 9.73 -11.38
C PHE A 568 -25.17 9.63 -10.36
N ALA A 569 -26.05 10.63 -10.26
CA ALA A 569 -27.28 10.52 -9.48
C ALA A 569 -28.25 9.48 -10.05
N GLN A 570 -28.41 9.44 -11.38
CA GLN A 570 -29.23 8.42 -12.03
C GLN A 570 -28.64 7.02 -11.88
N LEU A 571 -27.31 6.88 -11.97
CA LEU A 571 -26.61 5.62 -11.70
C LEU A 571 -26.83 5.18 -10.25
N ALA A 572 -26.67 6.08 -9.28
CA ALA A 572 -26.94 5.81 -7.87
C ALA A 572 -28.38 5.40 -7.61
N ALA A 573 -29.35 6.09 -8.20
CA ALA A 573 -30.77 5.77 -8.08
C ALA A 573 -31.11 4.41 -8.70
N THR A 574 -30.53 4.09 -9.86
CA THR A 574 -30.73 2.80 -10.54
C THR A 574 -30.18 1.65 -9.70
N ALA A 575 -28.94 1.78 -9.22
CA ALA A 575 -28.34 0.80 -8.32
C ALA A 575 -29.17 0.63 -7.04
N SER A 576 -29.59 1.74 -6.41
CA SER A 576 -30.42 1.73 -5.21
C SER A 576 -31.80 1.07 -5.42
N SER A 577 -32.37 1.16 -6.64
CA SER A 577 -33.63 0.50 -6.98
C SER A 577 -33.46 -1.00 -7.26
N ALA A 578 -32.35 -1.40 -7.89
CA ALA A 578 -31.99 -2.79 -8.17
C ALA A 578 -31.71 -3.56 -6.87
N VAL A 579 -31.20 -2.87 -5.85
CA VAL A 579 -31.00 -3.39 -4.49
C VAL A 579 -32.31 -3.98 -3.91
N ALA A 580 -33.51 -3.57 -4.32
CA ALA A 580 -34.74 -4.22 -3.86
C ALA A 580 -34.85 -5.72 -4.25
N ALA A 581 -34.08 -6.20 -5.24
CA ALA A 581 -34.11 -7.55 -5.77
C ALA A 581 -32.74 -8.26 -5.67
N THR A 582 -32.60 -9.17 -4.70
CA THR A 582 -31.66 -10.31 -4.60
C THR A 582 -30.13 -10.15 -4.84
N ASP A 583 -29.61 -9.03 -5.37
CA ASP A 583 -28.21 -8.87 -5.83
C ASP A 583 -27.53 -7.58 -5.28
N ARG A 584 -27.73 -7.30 -3.97
CA ARG A 584 -27.36 -6.01 -3.33
C ARG A 584 -25.88 -5.79 -3.09
N ASP A 585 -25.09 -6.84 -2.85
CA ASP A 585 -23.65 -6.70 -2.60
C ASP A 585 -22.91 -6.27 -3.86
N GLN A 586 -23.30 -6.82 -5.00
CA GLN A 586 -22.82 -6.39 -6.31
C GLN A 586 -23.13 -4.91 -6.56
N ALA A 587 -24.36 -4.46 -6.25
CA ALA A 587 -24.72 -3.05 -6.41
C ALA A 587 -23.91 -2.10 -5.51
N ALA A 588 -23.53 -2.52 -4.29
CA ALA A 588 -22.67 -1.74 -3.42
C ALA A 588 -21.23 -1.68 -3.96
N ASP A 589 -20.72 -2.77 -4.53
CA ASP A 589 -19.40 -2.82 -5.15
C ASP A 589 -19.35 -2.00 -6.45
N ASP A 590 -20.42 -2.02 -7.25
CA ASP A 590 -20.56 -1.19 -8.45
C ASP A 590 -20.58 0.30 -8.10
N LEU A 591 -21.26 0.67 -7.00
CA LEU A 591 -21.27 2.05 -6.52
C LEU A 591 -19.94 2.47 -5.86
N ASP A 592 -19.22 1.54 -5.24
CA ASP A 592 -17.89 1.81 -4.67
C ASP A 592 -16.89 2.21 -5.75
N LEU A 593 -16.97 1.60 -6.94
CA LEU A 593 -16.18 2.00 -8.12
C LEU A 593 -16.43 3.45 -8.55
N GLU A 594 -17.66 3.95 -8.35
CA GLU A 594 -18.06 5.31 -8.73
C GLU A 594 -18.07 6.30 -7.56
N LEU A 595 -17.62 5.91 -6.38
CA LEU A 595 -17.73 6.71 -5.17
C LEU A 595 -17.15 8.12 -5.31
N ASP A 596 -15.99 8.25 -5.92
CA ASP A 596 -15.35 9.56 -6.09
C ASP A 596 -16.16 10.46 -7.05
N ASN A 597 -16.78 9.89 -8.09
CA ASN A 597 -17.69 10.61 -8.96
C ASN A 597 -18.97 11.01 -8.22
N LEU A 598 -19.53 10.13 -7.39
CA LEU A 598 -20.69 10.43 -6.55
C LEU A 598 -20.40 11.57 -5.55
N ARG A 599 -19.19 11.60 -4.97
CA ARG A 599 -18.74 12.68 -4.08
C ARG A 599 -18.54 14.01 -4.81
N ILE A 600 -18.04 13.98 -6.04
CA ILE A 600 -17.94 15.17 -6.89
C ILE A 600 -19.34 15.73 -7.19
N ALA A 601 -20.27 14.86 -7.56
CA ALA A 601 -21.67 15.21 -7.81
C ALA A 601 -22.35 15.81 -6.56
N TRP A 602 -22.16 15.16 -5.40
CA TRP A 602 -22.66 15.62 -4.11
C TRP A 602 -22.19 17.05 -3.78
N ARG A 603 -20.86 17.28 -3.82
CA ARG A 603 -20.29 18.60 -3.53
C ARG A 603 -20.80 19.68 -4.47
N HIS A 604 -20.97 19.35 -5.75
CA HIS A 604 -21.51 20.29 -6.73
C HIS A 604 -22.90 20.82 -6.31
N TRP A 605 -23.79 19.95 -5.85
CA TRP A 605 -25.14 20.35 -5.43
C TRP A 605 -25.21 20.93 -4.01
N VAL A 606 -24.28 20.56 -3.12
CA VAL A 606 -24.10 21.26 -1.84
C VAL A 606 -23.73 22.73 -2.08
N ASP A 607 -22.79 23.00 -2.99
CA ASP A 607 -22.36 24.37 -3.32
C ASP A 607 -23.50 25.20 -3.96
N GLN A 608 -24.40 24.56 -4.72
CA GLN A 608 -25.59 25.20 -5.30
C GLN A 608 -26.74 25.37 -4.29
N GLY A 609 -26.73 24.63 -3.17
CA GLY A 609 -27.82 24.61 -2.21
C GLY A 609 -29.08 23.89 -2.72
N ASP A 610 -28.92 22.91 -3.62
CA ASP A 610 -30.03 22.19 -4.25
C ASP A 610 -30.42 20.94 -3.45
N LEU A 611 -31.34 21.12 -2.48
CA LEU A 611 -31.77 20.03 -1.59
C LEU A 611 -32.50 18.91 -2.33
N GLU A 612 -33.26 19.23 -3.38
CA GLU A 612 -34.00 18.23 -4.16
C GLU A 612 -33.04 17.28 -4.85
N ARG A 613 -32.00 17.83 -5.50
CA ARG A 613 -30.96 17.04 -6.17
C ARG A 613 -30.09 16.25 -5.20
N LEU A 614 -29.76 16.81 -4.04
CA LEU A 614 -29.07 16.04 -2.99
C LEU A 614 -29.89 14.82 -2.55
N GLY A 615 -31.23 14.93 -2.55
CA GLY A 615 -32.14 13.80 -2.31
C GLY A 615 -31.95 12.64 -3.31
N GLU A 616 -31.61 12.94 -4.57
CA GLU A 616 -31.39 11.92 -5.63
C GLU A 616 -30.12 11.07 -5.37
N LEU A 617 -29.10 11.65 -4.74
CA LEU A 617 -27.84 10.94 -4.39
C LEU A 617 -27.84 10.35 -2.98
N ARG A 618 -28.68 10.88 -2.09
CA ARG A 618 -28.71 10.55 -0.65
C ARG A 618 -28.75 9.06 -0.43
N ASP A 619 -29.72 8.37 -1.03
CA ASP A 619 -29.98 6.96 -0.74
C ASP A 619 -28.84 6.05 -1.22
N GLY A 620 -28.23 6.36 -2.38
CA GLY A 620 -27.09 5.62 -2.91
C GLY A 620 -25.81 5.80 -2.08
N LEU A 621 -25.46 7.04 -1.73
CA LEU A 621 -24.31 7.31 -0.86
C LEU A 621 -24.52 6.73 0.55
N TRP A 622 -25.73 6.87 1.09
CA TRP A 622 -26.10 6.29 2.38
C TRP A 622 -25.88 4.78 2.39
N HIS A 623 -26.34 4.09 1.34
CA HIS A 623 -26.23 2.64 1.22
C HIS A 623 -24.78 2.15 1.28
N ILE A 624 -23.88 2.79 0.52
CA ILE A 624 -22.45 2.43 0.48
C ILE A 624 -21.81 2.70 1.84
N TYR A 625 -22.05 3.88 2.41
CA TYR A 625 -21.42 4.29 3.67
C TYR A 625 -21.84 3.38 4.82
N GLU A 626 -23.10 2.97 4.83
CA GLU A 626 -23.63 2.01 5.78
C GLU A 626 -23.03 0.60 5.58
N ALA A 627 -23.04 0.09 4.35
CA ALA A 627 -22.50 -1.23 4.04
C ALA A 627 -21.01 -1.37 4.42
N ARG A 628 -20.23 -0.31 4.20
CA ARG A 628 -18.79 -0.27 4.49
C ARG A 628 -18.45 0.24 5.89
N GLY A 629 -19.44 0.68 6.68
CA GLY A 629 -19.24 1.22 8.03
C GLY A 629 -18.50 2.57 8.07
N TRP A 630 -18.59 3.38 7.00
CA TRP A 630 -17.91 4.68 6.88
C TRP A 630 -18.68 5.80 7.58
N TYR A 631 -18.83 5.68 8.89
CA TYR A 631 -19.64 6.57 9.71
C TYR A 631 -19.21 8.04 9.68
N HIS A 632 -17.93 8.35 9.46
CA HIS A 632 -17.47 9.75 9.29
C HIS A 632 -18.04 10.37 8.01
N ALA A 633 -18.03 9.63 6.91
CA ALA A 633 -18.60 10.09 5.65
C ALA A 633 -20.13 10.23 5.77
N THR A 634 -20.79 9.38 6.57
CA THR A 634 -22.20 9.55 6.92
C THR A 634 -22.46 10.83 7.72
N ILE A 635 -21.61 11.17 8.69
CA ILE A 635 -21.72 12.43 9.46
C ILE A 635 -21.63 13.64 8.53
N GLU A 636 -20.60 13.69 7.67
CA GLU A 636 -20.40 14.78 6.71
C GLU A 636 -21.61 14.94 5.78
N LEU A 637 -22.11 13.83 5.24
CA LEU A 637 -23.30 13.81 4.38
C LEU A 637 -24.53 14.39 5.08
N ILE A 638 -24.79 14.01 6.33
CA ILE A 638 -25.94 14.53 7.09
C ILE A 638 -25.76 16.01 7.41
N GLN A 639 -24.56 16.44 7.79
CA GLN A 639 -24.25 17.83 8.09
C GLN A 639 -24.45 18.73 6.87
N ASP A 640 -24.03 18.28 5.69
CA ASP A 640 -24.28 18.97 4.42
C ASP A 640 -25.78 19.13 4.15
N LEU A 641 -26.57 18.05 4.29
CA LEU A 641 -28.03 18.10 4.12
C LEU A 641 -28.70 19.07 5.09
N LEU A 642 -28.32 19.03 6.37
CA LEU A 642 -28.85 19.94 7.39
C LEU A 642 -28.48 21.40 7.07
N ALA A 643 -27.25 21.66 6.63
CA ALA A 643 -26.78 23.00 6.30
C ALA A 643 -27.47 23.60 5.06
N VAL A 644 -27.72 22.77 4.03
CA VAL A 644 -28.47 23.18 2.83
C VAL A 644 -29.94 23.42 3.17
N MET A 645 -30.58 22.45 3.85
CA MET A 645 -31.98 22.54 4.26
C MET A 645 -32.26 23.74 5.17
N ALA A 646 -31.31 24.13 6.04
CA ALA A 646 -31.42 25.33 6.86
C ALA A 646 -31.63 26.62 6.02
N LYS A 647 -31.08 26.66 4.80
CA LYS A 647 -31.15 27.79 3.86
C LYS A 647 -32.31 27.70 2.88
N SER A 648 -32.91 26.52 2.69
CA SER A 648 -34.02 26.28 1.78
C SER A 648 -35.37 26.74 2.37
N PRO A 649 -36.35 27.15 1.53
CA PRO A 649 -37.71 27.44 1.99
C PRO A 649 -38.34 26.25 2.72
N ALA A 650 -39.06 26.49 3.82
CA ALA A 650 -39.70 25.41 4.57
C ALA A 650 -40.91 24.85 3.81
N GLY A 651 -40.82 23.59 3.38
CA GLY A 651 -41.97 22.79 2.95
C GLY A 651 -42.73 22.20 4.15
N PRO A 652 -43.98 21.73 3.95
CA PRO A 652 -44.82 21.17 5.02
C PRO A 652 -44.20 19.94 5.72
N ASP A 653 -43.37 19.16 5.02
CA ASP A 653 -42.76 17.93 5.54
C ASP A 653 -41.31 18.11 6.04
N ARG A 654 -40.75 19.34 5.95
CA ARG A 654 -39.35 19.63 6.30
C ARG A 654 -38.96 19.17 7.70
N TRP A 655 -39.88 19.29 8.66
CA TRP A 655 -39.62 18.92 10.05
C TRP A 655 -39.38 17.41 10.21
N GLN A 656 -39.97 16.56 9.36
CA GLN A 656 -39.79 15.10 9.40
C GLN A 656 -38.41 14.70 8.89
N ASP A 657 -37.98 15.31 7.78
CA ASP A 657 -36.65 15.13 7.22
C ASP A 657 -35.58 15.63 8.20
N GLU A 658 -35.79 16.82 8.78
CA GLU A 658 -34.88 17.39 9.78
C GLU A 658 -34.77 16.51 11.03
N LEU A 659 -35.91 16.03 11.55
CA LEU A 659 -35.94 15.14 12.69
C LEU A 659 -35.21 13.82 12.39
N THR A 660 -35.42 13.25 11.21
CA THR A 660 -34.75 12.02 10.78
C THR A 660 -33.24 12.24 10.68
N LEU A 661 -32.79 13.30 10.00
CA LEU A 661 -31.38 13.61 9.86
C LEU A 661 -30.70 13.86 11.22
N ARG A 662 -31.31 14.63 12.11
CA ARG A 662 -30.75 14.95 13.44
C ARG A 662 -30.65 13.73 14.36
N THR A 663 -31.70 12.92 14.44
CA THR A 663 -31.66 11.69 15.26
C THR A 663 -30.63 10.70 14.72
N THR A 664 -30.50 10.64 13.40
CA THR A 664 -29.54 9.77 12.73
C THR A 664 -28.11 10.25 12.93
N LEU A 665 -27.86 11.56 12.83
CA LEU A 665 -26.56 12.19 13.14
C LEU A 665 -26.15 11.91 14.58
N ALA A 666 -27.04 12.15 15.55
CA ALA A 666 -26.78 11.92 16.96
C ALA A 666 -26.39 10.47 17.23
N ARG A 667 -27.09 9.52 16.61
CA ARG A 667 -26.77 8.09 16.69
C ARG A 667 -25.40 7.79 16.09
N THR A 668 -25.09 8.26 14.88
CA THR A 668 -23.77 8.04 14.24
C THR A 668 -22.62 8.58 15.08
N ILE A 669 -22.76 9.80 15.61
CA ILE A 669 -21.77 10.41 16.49
C ILE A 669 -21.62 9.57 17.77
N THR A 670 -22.72 9.07 18.34
CA THR A 670 -22.67 8.20 19.53
C THR A 670 -21.83 6.95 19.28
N LEU A 671 -21.98 6.32 18.11
CA LEU A 671 -21.26 5.09 17.74
C LEU A 671 -19.75 5.33 17.57
N LEU A 672 -19.36 6.50 17.04
CA LEU A 672 -17.96 6.84 16.76
C LEU A 672 -17.25 7.52 17.92
N ARG A 673 -17.89 8.52 18.53
CA ARG A 673 -17.26 9.44 19.49
C ARG A 673 -17.73 9.23 20.91
N GLY A 674 -18.68 8.33 21.13
CA GLY A 674 -19.36 8.19 22.41
C GLY A 674 -20.39 9.29 22.66
N TYR A 675 -20.87 9.38 23.90
CA TYR A 675 -21.98 10.25 24.27
C TYR A 675 -21.47 11.63 24.69
N THR A 676 -21.17 12.46 23.70
CA THR A 676 -20.62 13.79 23.89
C THR A 676 -21.71 14.85 24.07
N GLY A 677 -21.36 16.08 24.47
CA GLY A 677 -22.31 17.20 24.48
C GLY A 677 -22.94 17.47 23.11
N GLU A 678 -22.19 17.23 22.02
CA GLU A 678 -22.70 17.29 20.64
C GLU A 678 -23.86 16.29 20.41
N VAL A 679 -23.77 15.09 20.99
CA VAL A 679 -24.84 14.07 20.95
C VAL A 679 -26.05 14.52 21.76
N GLU A 680 -25.83 15.08 22.95
CA GLU A 680 -26.91 15.59 23.80
C GLU A 680 -27.66 16.73 23.13
N ASP A 681 -26.95 17.70 22.55
CA ASP A 681 -27.53 18.83 21.83
C ASP A 681 -28.34 18.34 20.62
N ALA A 682 -27.78 17.43 19.81
CA ALA A 682 -28.47 16.88 18.65
C ALA A 682 -29.75 16.11 19.02
N TYR A 683 -29.72 15.32 20.10
CA TYR A 683 -30.91 14.64 20.60
C TYR A 683 -31.92 15.60 21.26
N ALA A 684 -31.48 16.66 21.94
CA ALA A 684 -32.35 17.65 22.53
C ALA A 684 -33.12 18.43 21.45
N GLU A 685 -32.44 18.86 20.39
CA GLU A 685 -33.07 19.52 19.24
C GLU A 685 -34.06 18.58 18.52
N ALA A 686 -33.68 17.32 18.32
CA ALA A 686 -34.58 16.31 17.77
C ALA A 686 -35.82 16.07 18.66
N LEU A 687 -35.63 15.98 19.97
CA LEU A 687 -36.74 15.76 20.91
C LEU A 687 -37.69 16.96 20.93
N ALA A 688 -37.18 18.19 20.91
CA ALA A 688 -37.99 19.40 20.83
C ALA A 688 -38.83 19.46 19.54
N LEU A 689 -38.25 19.09 18.39
CA LEU A 689 -38.97 18.99 17.12
C LEU A 689 -40.08 17.93 17.17
N PHE A 690 -39.77 16.78 17.77
CA PHE A 690 -40.69 15.65 17.91
C PHE A 690 -41.86 15.97 18.85
N GLU A 691 -41.61 16.59 20.00
CA GLU A 691 -42.65 16.97 20.97
C GLU A 691 -43.65 17.96 20.36
N GLY A 692 -43.19 18.87 19.51
CA GLY A 692 -44.05 19.81 18.78
C GLY A 692 -45.02 19.16 17.77
N HIS A 693 -44.79 17.90 17.39
CA HIS A 693 -45.54 17.21 16.32
C HIS A 693 -46.00 15.79 16.70
N ARG A 694 -46.13 15.50 18.00
CA ARG A 694 -46.41 14.17 18.56
C ARG A 694 -47.68 13.48 18.03
N GLU A 695 -48.63 14.24 17.49
CA GLU A 695 -49.90 13.73 16.94
C GLU A 695 -49.77 13.11 15.53
N VAL A 696 -48.65 13.30 14.85
CA VAL A 696 -48.39 12.78 13.49
C VAL A 696 -47.69 11.42 13.58
N PRO A 697 -48.04 10.41 12.75
CA PRO A 697 -47.48 9.06 12.83
C PRO A 697 -45.95 9.07 12.92
N GLN A 698 -45.45 8.55 14.03
CA GLN A 698 -44.05 8.60 14.41
C GLN A 698 -43.22 7.68 13.50
N VAL A 699 -42.18 8.23 12.88
CA VAL A 699 -41.36 7.50 11.92
C VAL A 699 -40.44 6.52 12.68
N PHE A 700 -40.49 5.23 12.37
CA PHE A 700 -39.70 4.17 13.03
C PHE A 700 -38.23 4.53 13.35
N PRO A 701 -37.43 5.16 12.44
CA PRO A 701 -36.03 5.50 12.73
C PRO A 701 -35.87 6.48 13.90
N VAL A 702 -36.82 7.40 14.07
CA VAL A 702 -36.83 8.36 15.18
C VAL A 702 -37.09 7.62 16.48
N LEU A 703 -38.16 6.82 16.53
CA LEU A 703 -38.51 5.97 17.66
C LEU A 703 -37.36 5.05 18.08
N ARG A 704 -36.74 4.40 17.10
CA ARG A 704 -35.60 3.50 17.32
C ARG A 704 -34.38 4.23 17.89
N SER A 705 -34.15 5.47 17.45
CA SER A 705 -33.04 6.30 17.91
C SER A 705 -33.28 6.86 19.32
N LEU A 706 -34.52 7.29 19.63
CA LEU A 706 -34.92 7.71 20.97
C LEU A 706 -34.88 6.55 21.97
N ALA A 707 -35.35 5.36 21.58
CA ALA A 707 -35.23 4.16 22.41
C ALA A 707 -33.75 3.85 22.75
N SER A 708 -32.83 4.04 21.80
CA SER A 708 -31.38 3.91 22.05
C SER A 708 -30.85 4.99 22.98
N LEU A 709 -31.23 6.26 22.80
CA LEU A 709 -30.86 7.36 23.69
C LEU A 709 -31.24 7.05 25.15
N HIS A 710 -32.49 6.66 25.39
CA HIS A 710 -32.95 6.34 26.74
C HIS A 710 -32.28 5.08 27.29
N GLY A 711 -32.02 4.08 26.44
CA GLY A 711 -31.19 2.94 26.82
C GLY A 711 -29.79 3.37 27.26
N PHE A 712 -29.16 4.32 26.57
CA PHE A 712 -27.84 4.84 26.93
C PHE A 712 -27.84 5.63 28.25
N ARG A 713 -28.97 6.22 28.63
CA ARG A 713 -29.16 6.92 29.90
C ARG A 713 -29.61 6.00 31.05
N GLY A 714 -29.85 4.71 30.79
CA GLY A 714 -30.44 3.79 31.77
C GLY A 714 -31.93 4.05 32.05
N GLU A 715 -32.59 4.89 31.25
CA GLU A 715 -34.02 5.23 31.34
C GLU A 715 -34.87 4.16 30.63
N PHE A 716 -34.72 2.91 31.04
CA PHE A 716 -35.31 1.75 30.35
C PHE A 716 -36.84 1.79 30.27
N ASP A 717 -37.53 2.36 31.26
CA ASP A 717 -38.99 2.51 31.23
C ASP A 717 -39.47 3.33 30.02
N ARG A 718 -38.78 4.45 29.71
CA ARG A 718 -39.06 5.24 28.50
C ARG A 718 -38.72 4.45 27.23
N GLY A 719 -37.63 3.67 27.26
CA GLY A 719 -37.28 2.76 26.18
C GLY A 719 -38.38 1.73 25.89
N ILE A 720 -39.03 1.20 26.94
CA ILE A 720 -40.15 0.25 26.84
C ILE A 720 -41.37 0.91 26.19
N GLU A 721 -41.69 2.17 26.52
CA GLU A 721 -42.78 2.91 25.87
C GLU A 721 -42.57 3.01 24.35
N TYR A 722 -41.36 3.39 23.92
CA TYR A 722 -41.02 3.46 22.50
C TYR A 722 -41.02 2.08 21.82
N ALA A 723 -40.60 1.03 22.51
CA ALA A 723 -40.65 -0.33 21.98
C ALA A 723 -42.10 -0.78 21.68
N HIS A 724 -43.05 -0.46 22.56
CA HIS A 724 -44.47 -0.73 22.30
C HIS A 724 -45.00 0.05 21.09
N GLU A 725 -44.57 1.30 20.92
CA GLU A 725 -44.99 2.09 19.77
C GLU A 725 -44.40 1.55 18.46
N ILE A 726 -43.14 1.10 18.46
CA ILE A 726 -42.52 0.40 17.33
C ILE A 726 -43.31 -0.87 16.97
N LEU A 727 -43.72 -1.68 17.96
CA LEU A 727 -44.53 -2.88 17.71
C LEU A 727 -45.89 -2.54 17.11
N ARG A 728 -46.57 -1.50 17.62
CA ARG A 728 -47.83 -1.02 17.06
C ARG A 728 -47.69 -0.59 15.59
N LEU A 729 -46.59 0.09 15.25
CA LEU A 729 -46.28 0.48 13.87
C LEU A 729 -45.96 -0.75 13.00
N ALA A 730 -45.22 -1.72 13.54
CA ALA A 730 -44.88 -2.95 12.85
C ALA A 730 -46.14 -3.74 12.48
N ASP A 731 -47.10 -3.83 13.39
CA ASP A 731 -48.38 -4.49 13.14
C ASP A 731 -49.26 -3.72 12.15
N ALA A 732 -49.26 -2.38 12.21
CA ALA A 732 -50.02 -1.55 11.28
C ALA A 732 -49.47 -1.60 9.84
N GLN A 733 -48.16 -1.84 9.67
CA GLN A 733 -47.48 -1.89 8.36
C GLN A 733 -47.18 -3.32 7.89
N ASP A 734 -47.51 -4.34 8.69
CA ASP A 734 -47.12 -5.74 8.48
C ASP A 734 -45.61 -5.92 8.22
N ASP A 735 -44.77 -5.22 9.00
CA ASP A 735 -43.32 -5.25 8.83
C ASP A 735 -42.63 -6.16 9.87
N ALA A 736 -42.22 -7.34 9.42
CA ALA A 736 -41.56 -8.34 10.27
C ALA A 736 -40.21 -7.86 10.85
N SER A 737 -39.45 -7.04 10.12
CA SER A 737 -38.18 -6.49 10.61
C SER A 737 -38.39 -5.47 11.71
N MET A 738 -39.37 -4.58 11.54
CA MET A 738 -39.76 -3.62 12.57
C MET A 738 -40.24 -4.33 13.84
N ARG A 739 -40.98 -5.43 13.68
CA ARG A 739 -41.43 -6.27 14.80
C ARG A 739 -40.25 -6.86 15.57
N VAL A 740 -39.23 -7.36 14.87
CA VAL A 740 -37.99 -7.87 15.50
C VAL A 740 -37.27 -6.77 16.29
N ASP A 741 -37.09 -5.57 15.74
CA ASP A 741 -36.51 -4.43 16.47
C ASP A 741 -37.29 -4.11 17.75
N GLY A 742 -38.62 -4.02 17.66
CA GLY A 742 -39.48 -3.75 18.80
C GLY A 742 -39.38 -4.82 19.89
N LEU A 743 -39.39 -6.11 19.52
CA LEU A 743 -39.26 -7.24 20.46
C LEU A 743 -37.88 -7.28 21.12
N VAL A 744 -36.81 -6.98 20.37
CA VAL A 744 -35.44 -6.93 20.93
C VAL A 744 -35.30 -5.83 21.97
N LEU A 745 -35.82 -4.63 21.68
CA LEU A 745 -35.81 -3.52 22.64
C LEU A 745 -36.64 -3.87 23.88
N LEU A 746 -37.87 -4.35 23.69
CA LEU A 746 -38.77 -4.70 24.77
C LEU A 746 -38.18 -5.79 25.68
N GLY A 747 -37.66 -6.86 25.07
CA GLY A 747 -37.04 -7.97 25.80
C GLY A 747 -35.78 -7.55 26.56
N SER A 748 -34.91 -6.77 25.92
CA SER A 748 -33.70 -6.25 26.58
C SER A 748 -34.04 -5.39 27.78
N TYR A 749 -34.89 -4.38 27.61
CA TYR A 749 -35.18 -3.41 28.67
C TYR A 749 -35.99 -4.02 29.81
N THR A 750 -36.92 -4.92 29.51
CA THR A 750 -37.70 -5.64 30.53
C THR A 750 -36.80 -6.55 31.37
N GLY A 751 -35.81 -7.22 30.75
CA GLY A 751 -34.87 -8.07 31.48
C GLY A 751 -33.85 -7.29 32.32
N PHE A 752 -33.50 -6.06 31.95
CA PHE A 752 -32.60 -5.21 32.75
C PHE A 752 -33.31 -4.59 33.96
N THR A 753 -34.60 -4.27 33.88
CA THR A 753 -35.34 -3.62 34.99
C THR A 753 -36.13 -4.58 35.88
N GLY A 754 -36.35 -5.83 35.44
CA GLY A 754 -37.20 -6.79 36.16
C GLY A 754 -36.73 -8.24 36.00
N PRO A 755 -37.58 -9.22 36.34
CA PRO A 755 -37.26 -10.64 36.20
C PRO A 755 -36.78 -11.00 34.79
N LEU A 756 -35.78 -11.89 34.69
CA LEU A 756 -35.10 -12.20 33.43
C LEU A 756 -35.97 -13.00 32.45
N GLU A 757 -36.82 -13.91 32.93
CA GLU A 757 -37.61 -14.80 32.07
C GLU A 757 -38.61 -14.07 31.16
N PRO A 758 -39.39 -13.06 31.63
CA PRO A 758 -40.21 -12.24 30.74
C PRO A 758 -39.42 -11.54 29.63
N GLY A 759 -38.24 -10.98 29.96
CA GLY A 759 -37.36 -10.35 28.98
C GLY A 759 -36.85 -11.34 27.94
N LEU A 760 -36.39 -12.51 28.39
CA LEU A 760 -35.95 -13.60 27.52
C LEU A 760 -37.08 -14.09 26.60
N ALA A 761 -38.31 -14.18 27.08
CA ALA A 761 -39.46 -14.63 26.27
C ALA A 761 -39.74 -13.69 25.08
N TYR A 762 -39.53 -12.38 25.22
CA TYR A 762 -39.62 -11.45 24.09
C TYR A 762 -38.44 -11.60 23.12
N LEU A 763 -37.23 -11.82 23.63
CA LEU A 763 -36.05 -12.09 22.78
C LEU A 763 -36.21 -13.40 22.00
N ASP A 764 -36.76 -14.45 22.61
CA ASP A 764 -37.06 -15.72 21.93
C ASP A 764 -38.14 -15.54 20.84
N GLN A 765 -39.16 -14.70 21.09
CA GLN A 765 -40.12 -14.31 20.05
C GLN A 765 -39.45 -13.57 18.89
N ALA A 766 -38.52 -12.64 19.18
CA ALA A 766 -37.77 -11.94 18.15
C ALA A 766 -36.95 -12.92 17.29
N ILE A 767 -36.30 -13.89 17.95
CA ILE A 767 -35.48 -14.89 17.29
C ILE A 767 -36.34 -15.82 16.41
N ALA A 768 -37.46 -16.32 16.94
CA ALA A 768 -38.41 -17.09 16.15
C ALA A 768 -38.95 -16.29 14.95
N ALA A 769 -39.16 -14.98 15.11
CA ALA A 769 -39.64 -14.12 14.04
C ALA A 769 -38.62 -13.95 12.91
N PHE A 770 -37.31 -13.81 13.20
CA PHE A 770 -36.30 -13.71 12.15
C PHE A 770 -35.81 -15.06 11.61
N GLU A 771 -36.04 -16.16 12.31
CA GLU A 771 -35.81 -17.52 11.83
C GLU A 771 -36.96 -18.05 10.96
N GLY A 772 -38.12 -17.40 11.02
CA GLY A 772 -39.29 -17.73 10.21
C GLY A 772 -39.05 -17.55 8.71
N ALA A 773 -39.74 -18.37 7.91
CA ALA A 773 -39.70 -18.26 6.46
C ALA A 773 -40.24 -16.89 5.99
N GLY A 774 -39.49 -16.21 5.12
CA GLY A 774 -39.88 -14.91 4.56
C GLY A 774 -39.39 -13.69 5.34
N TYR A 775 -38.65 -13.86 6.44
CA TYR A 775 -37.97 -12.73 7.08
C TYR A 775 -36.93 -12.11 6.14
N GLN A 776 -37.08 -10.81 5.90
CA GLN A 776 -36.11 -10.01 5.16
C GLN A 776 -35.55 -8.95 6.11
N PRO A 777 -34.29 -9.06 6.56
CA PRO A 777 -33.70 -8.07 7.45
C PRO A 777 -33.72 -6.71 6.77
N ARG A 778 -34.18 -5.69 7.50
CA ARG A 778 -33.89 -4.29 7.15
C ARG A 778 -32.37 -4.15 7.20
N ARG A 779 -31.73 -3.94 6.05
CA ARG A 779 -30.27 -3.95 5.92
C ARG A 779 -29.69 -2.64 6.45
N LEU A 780 -29.54 -2.62 7.79
CA LEU A 780 -28.91 -1.65 8.69
C LEU A 780 -29.39 -0.18 8.55
N ARG A 781 -29.46 0.54 9.68
CA ARG A 781 -29.71 2.00 9.73
C ARG A 781 -28.87 2.66 10.83
N LEU A 782 -27.58 2.34 10.88
CA LEU A 782 -26.54 2.65 11.87
C LEU A 782 -26.57 1.81 13.16
N GLY A 783 -25.42 1.32 13.62
CA GLY A 783 -25.29 0.56 14.87
C GLY A 783 -25.60 -0.93 14.72
N VAL A 784 -25.84 -1.63 15.84
CA VAL A 784 -25.94 -3.10 15.83
C VAL A 784 -27.22 -3.62 15.16
N ASP A 785 -27.10 -4.67 14.34
CA ASP A 785 -28.23 -5.43 13.78
C ASP A 785 -29.08 -6.03 14.91
N ALA A 786 -30.41 -5.91 14.82
CA ALA A 786 -31.32 -6.36 15.88
C ALA A 786 -31.21 -7.86 16.17
N ARG A 787 -30.91 -8.70 15.17
CA ARG A 787 -30.72 -10.15 15.37
C ARG A 787 -29.46 -10.41 16.17
N VAL A 788 -28.38 -9.71 15.84
CA VAL A 788 -27.10 -9.81 16.56
C VAL A 788 -27.28 -9.37 18.01
N SER A 789 -27.89 -8.20 18.24
CA SER A 789 -28.15 -7.70 19.60
C SER A 789 -29.11 -8.60 20.38
N GLY A 790 -30.18 -9.10 19.75
CA GLY A 790 -31.10 -10.04 20.37
C GLY A 790 -30.43 -11.35 20.80
N LEU A 791 -29.54 -11.90 19.97
CA LEU A 791 -28.79 -13.11 20.29
C LEU A 791 -27.77 -12.89 21.41
N THR A 792 -27.01 -11.79 21.40
CA THR A 792 -26.04 -11.51 22.47
C THR A 792 -26.72 -11.22 23.80
N THR A 793 -27.81 -10.44 23.80
CA THR A 793 -28.54 -10.10 25.03
C THR A 793 -29.27 -11.34 25.58
N SER A 794 -29.87 -12.16 24.73
CA SER A 794 -30.47 -13.43 25.19
C SER A 794 -29.41 -14.38 25.72
N GLY A 795 -28.23 -14.47 25.08
CA GLY A 795 -27.10 -15.26 25.59
C GLY A 795 -26.66 -14.82 26.99
N PHE A 796 -26.62 -13.51 27.23
CA PHE A 796 -26.33 -12.92 28.54
C PHE A 796 -27.40 -13.30 29.60
N PHE A 797 -28.70 -13.16 29.29
CA PHE A 797 -29.78 -13.57 30.19
C PHE A 797 -29.78 -15.08 30.46
N LEU A 798 -29.54 -15.89 29.43
CA LEU A 798 -29.42 -17.35 29.56
C LEU A 798 -28.30 -17.74 30.52
N TRP A 799 -27.16 -17.03 30.49
CA TRP A 799 -26.08 -17.29 31.41
C TRP A 799 -26.50 -17.02 32.85
N LEU A 800 -27.12 -15.86 33.09
CA LEU A 800 -27.63 -15.48 34.41
C LEU A 800 -28.68 -16.48 34.92
N LEU A 801 -29.55 -16.97 34.05
CA LEU A 801 -30.57 -17.99 34.32
C LEU A 801 -30.01 -19.40 34.54
N GLY A 802 -28.69 -19.59 34.46
CA GLY A 802 -28.06 -20.90 34.68
C GLY A 802 -28.09 -21.82 33.46
N ARG A 803 -28.13 -21.26 32.25
CA ARG A 803 -28.15 -21.99 30.96
C ARG A 803 -26.91 -21.70 30.11
N PRO A 804 -25.73 -22.15 30.56
CA PRO A 804 -24.46 -21.78 29.93
C PRO A 804 -24.25 -22.39 28.53
N ASP A 805 -24.83 -23.56 28.21
CA ASP A 805 -24.65 -24.19 26.90
C ASP A 805 -25.47 -23.44 25.85
N GLN A 806 -26.68 -23.01 26.19
CA GLN A 806 -27.50 -22.13 25.36
C GLN A 806 -26.86 -20.76 25.18
N THR A 807 -26.18 -20.21 26.20
CA THR A 807 -25.40 -18.97 26.07
C THR A 807 -24.38 -19.06 24.93
N VAL A 808 -23.59 -20.14 24.87
CA VAL A 808 -22.57 -20.33 23.82
C VAL A 808 -23.23 -20.45 22.45
N MET A 809 -24.31 -21.23 22.35
CA MET A 809 -25.06 -21.37 21.10
C MET A 809 -25.56 -20.02 20.57
N ARG A 810 -26.11 -19.15 21.44
CA ARG A 810 -26.56 -17.81 21.06
C ARG A 810 -25.39 -16.91 20.66
N ALA A 811 -24.29 -16.92 21.41
CA ALA A 811 -23.12 -16.11 21.15
C ALA A 811 -22.46 -16.46 19.80
N ASP A 812 -22.26 -17.75 19.52
CA ASP A 812 -21.67 -18.22 18.27
C ASP A 812 -22.60 -17.91 17.08
N ARG A 813 -23.92 -18.05 17.26
CA ARG A 813 -24.88 -17.67 16.23
C ARG A 813 -24.86 -16.17 15.94
N ALA A 814 -24.69 -15.33 16.96
CA ALA A 814 -24.57 -13.87 16.79
C ALA A 814 -23.32 -13.51 15.97
N VAL A 815 -22.17 -14.13 16.28
CA VAL A 815 -20.92 -13.92 15.52
C VAL A 815 -21.07 -14.40 14.08
N ALA A 816 -21.70 -15.56 13.86
CA ALA A 816 -21.94 -16.08 12.50
C ALA A 816 -22.80 -15.10 11.67
N ILE A 817 -23.94 -14.65 12.22
CA ILE A 817 -24.79 -13.66 11.52
C ILE A 817 -24.02 -12.36 11.26
N ALA A 818 -23.26 -11.86 12.24
CA ALA A 818 -22.50 -10.63 12.07
C ALA A 818 -21.38 -10.76 11.02
N THR A 819 -20.80 -11.95 10.89
CA THR A 819 -19.79 -12.28 9.87
C THR A 819 -20.43 -12.33 8.48
N ASP A 820 -21.54 -13.05 8.34
CA ASP A 820 -22.30 -13.16 7.08
C ASP A 820 -22.84 -11.81 6.60
N LEU A 821 -23.14 -10.90 7.53
CA LEU A 821 -23.56 -9.54 7.23
C LEU A 821 -22.45 -8.65 6.64
N GLY A 822 -21.18 -8.99 6.85
CA GLY A 822 -20.05 -8.14 6.47
C GLY A 822 -20.03 -6.76 7.17
N HIS A 823 -20.76 -6.59 8.27
CA HIS A 823 -20.96 -5.29 8.92
C HIS A 823 -20.04 -5.09 10.13
N PRO A 824 -19.03 -4.19 10.06
CA PRO A 824 -17.95 -4.12 11.06
C PRO A 824 -18.44 -3.85 12.49
N TYR A 825 -19.40 -2.94 12.65
CA TYR A 825 -19.90 -2.58 13.99
C TYR A 825 -20.64 -3.74 14.66
N SER A 826 -21.46 -4.48 13.91
CA SER A 826 -22.16 -5.65 14.45
C SER A 826 -21.21 -6.80 14.76
N LEU A 827 -20.15 -6.97 13.97
CA LEU A 827 -19.14 -7.97 14.22
C LEU A 827 -18.31 -7.65 15.48
N ALA A 828 -17.84 -6.42 15.62
CA ALA A 828 -17.11 -5.97 16.82
C ALA A 828 -17.98 -6.12 18.09
N TYR A 829 -19.26 -5.72 18.00
CA TYR A 829 -20.24 -5.89 19.07
C TYR A 829 -20.43 -7.37 19.45
N ALA A 830 -20.67 -8.25 18.47
CA ALA A 830 -20.87 -9.68 18.71
C ALA A 830 -19.64 -10.35 19.32
N LEU A 831 -18.44 -10.01 18.82
CA LEU A 831 -17.17 -10.54 19.32
C LEU A 831 -16.90 -10.10 20.76
N TYR A 832 -17.10 -8.82 21.09
CA TYR A 832 -16.94 -8.33 22.46
C TYR A 832 -17.90 -9.04 23.43
N HIS A 833 -19.19 -9.08 23.13
CA HIS A 833 -20.18 -9.69 24.01
C HIS A 833 -20.02 -11.21 24.12
N SER A 834 -19.64 -11.90 23.04
CA SER A 834 -19.26 -13.32 23.08
C SER A 834 -18.05 -13.53 23.99
N GLY A 835 -16.98 -12.75 23.80
CA GLY A 835 -15.78 -12.85 24.63
C GLY A 835 -16.07 -12.57 26.11
N PHE A 836 -16.93 -11.60 26.42
CA PHE A 836 -17.35 -11.31 27.79
C PHE A 836 -18.14 -12.47 28.42
N ALA A 837 -19.02 -13.13 27.66
CA ALA A 837 -19.71 -14.33 28.15
C ALA A 837 -18.71 -15.46 28.48
N HIS A 838 -17.68 -15.65 27.66
CA HIS A 838 -16.61 -16.62 27.92
C HIS A 838 -15.70 -16.24 29.10
N LEU A 839 -15.54 -14.94 29.39
CA LEU A 839 -14.84 -14.46 30.58
C LEU A 839 -15.54 -14.97 31.85
N TRP A 840 -16.87 -14.84 31.90
CA TRP A 840 -17.64 -15.36 33.02
C TRP A 840 -17.66 -16.89 33.10
N ARG A 841 -17.47 -17.60 31.99
CA ARG A 841 -17.28 -19.06 31.98
C ARG A 841 -15.85 -19.49 32.36
N ARG A 842 -14.93 -18.55 32.59
CA ARG A 842 -13.50 -18.77 32.90
C ARG A 842 -12.76 -19.51 31.78
N GLU A 843 -12.98 -19.09 30.53
CA GLU A 843 -12.37 -19.68 29.33
C GLU A 843 -11.43 -18.68 28.64
N PRO A 844 -10.30 -18.29 29.27
CA PRO A 844 -9.52 -17.10 28.88
C PRO A 844 -8.90 -17.17 27.48
N GLU A 845 -8.66 -18.38 26.95
CA GLU A 845 -8.17 -18.55 25.58
C GLU A 845 -9.19 -18.09 24.52
N ILE A 846 -10.47 -18.41 24.75
CA ILE A 846 -11.55 -17.97 23.86
C ILE A 846 -11.76 -16.45 24.01
N VAL A 847 -11.68 -15.93 25.24
CA VAL A 847 -11.74 -14.49 25.51
C VAL A 847 -10.67 -13.74 24.72
N ARG A 848 -9.42 -14.21 24.79
CA ARG A 848 -8.29 -13.63 24.05
C ARG A 848 -8.57 -13.62 22.54
N MET A 849 -8.98 -14.76 21.98
CA MET A 849 -9.30 -14.88 20.55
C MET A 849 -10.39 -13.89 20.12
N ARG A 850 -11.51 -13.82 20.87
CA ARG A 850 -12.63 -12.92 20.56
C ARG A 850 -12.23 -11.44 20.71
N ALA A 851 -11.49 -11.10 21.76
CA ALA A 851 -11.03 -9.74 22.00
C ALA A 851 -10.05 -9.25 20.93
N SER A 852 -9.07 -10.07 20.53
CA SER A 852 -8.14 -9.73 19.44
C SER A 852 -8.87 -9.54 18.11
N ALA A 853 -9.86 -10.39 17.79
CA ALA A 853 -10.68 -10.22 16.59
C ALA A 853 -11.51 -8.92 16.64
N ALA A 854 -12.09 -8.59 17.79
CA ALA A 854 -12.85 -7.35 17.96
C ALA A 854 -11.97 -6.10 17.77
N ILE A 855 -10.74 -6.10 18.33
CA ILE A 855 -9.77 -5.02 18.14
C ILE A 855 -9.39 -4.89 16.66
N GLY A 856 -9.11 -5.99 15.96
CA GLY A 856 -8.75 -5.96 14.55
C GLY A 856 -9.84 -5.32 13.69
N VAL A 857 -11.10 -5.73 13.88
CA VAL A 857 -12.25 -5.12 13.18
C VAL A 857 -12.40 -3.64 13.53
N ALA A 858 -12.24 -3.29 14.81
CA ALA A 858 -12.37 -1.92 15.27
C ALA A 858 -11.27 -0.99 14.71
N GLU A 859 -10.04 -1.47 14.55
CA GLU A 859 -8.93 -0.70 13.98
C GLU A 859 -9.09 -0.52 12.47
N THR A 860 -9.55 -1.53 11.75
CA THR A 860 -9.78 -1.43 10.29
C THR A 860 -10.93 -0.49 9.92
N SER A 861 -11.90 -0.31 10.83
CA SER A 861 -13.13 0.45 10.57
C SER A 861 -13.28 1.69 11.46
N ASP A 862 -12.21 2.11 12.15
CA ASP A 862 -12.17 3.26 13.04
C ASP A 862 -13.32 3.31 14.07
N LEU A 863 -13.43 2.24 14.87
CA LEU A 863 -14.45 2.07 15.92
C LEU A 863 -13.84 2.15 17.33
N PRO A 864 -13.53 3.36 17.84
CA PRO A 864 -12.70 3.51 19.04
C PRO A 864 -13.36 2.97 20.32
N VAL A 865 -14.70 3.00 20.43
CA VAL A 865 -15.43 2.40 21.57
C VAL A 865 -15.15 0.89 21.64
N TRP A 866 -15.26 0.18 20.53
CA TRP A 866 -15.03 -1.27 20.48
C TRP A 866 -13.56 -1.63 20.63
N ARG A 867 -12.65 -0.78 20.14
CA ARG A 867 -11.22 -0.92 20.38
C ARG A 867 -10.90 -0.82 21.87
N ALA A 868 -11.42 0.22 22.54
CA ALA A 868 -11.22 0.44 23.97
C ALA A 868 -11.76 -0.73 24.82
N LEU A 869 -13.00 -1.15 24.55
CA LEU A 869 -13.62 -2.29 25.22
C LEU A 869 -12.91 -3.62 24.92
N GLY A 870 -12.46 -3.81 23.68
CA GLY A 870 -11.68 -4.96 23.25
C GLY A 870 -10.33 -5.04 23.97
N LEU A 871 -9.66 -3.91 24.19
CA LEU A 871 -8.41 -3.83 24.98
C LEU A 871 -8.63 -4.23 26.43
N CYS A 872 -9.69 -3.74 27.07
CA CYS A 872 -10.05 -4.16 28.43
C CYS A 872 -10.28 -5.67 28.52
N LEU A 873 -11.02 -6.23 27.55
CA LEU A 873 -11.32 -7.66 27.50
C LEU A 873 -10.08 -8.51 27.21
N LEU A 874 -9.20 -8.05 26.32
CA LEU A 874 -7.92 -8.69 26.02
C LEU A 874 -6.99 -8.64 27.23
N GLY A 875 -6.97 -7.53 27.95
CA GLY A 875 -6.19 -7.39 29.18
C GLY A 875 -6.67 -8.34 30.28
N ALA A 876 -7.99 -8.49 30.45
CA ALA A 876 -8.56 -9.47 31.37
C ALA A 876 -8.16 -10.91 31.02
N ALA A 877 -8.22 -11.28 29.74
CA ALA A 877 -7.77 -12.59 29.26
C ALA A 877 -6.26 -12.78 29.47
N THR A 878 -5.45 -11.76 29.18
CA THR A 878 -4.00 -11.79 29.34
C THR A 878 -3.60 -11.97 30.80
N SER A 879 -4.31 -11.30 31.71
CA SER A 879 -4.13 -11.49 33.15
C SER A 879 -4.41 -12.93 33.58
N ALA A 880 -5.58 -13.46 33.20
CA ALA A 880 -5.98 -14.83 33.51
C ALA A 880 -5.06 -15.91 32.90
N LEU A 881 -4.31 -15.57 31.85
CA LEU A 881 -3.28 -16.43 31.23
C LEU A 881 -1.89 -16.29 31.87
N GLY A 882 -1.79 -15.64 33.04
CA GLY A 882 -0.56 -15.56 33.84
C GLY A 882 0.35 -14.37 33.51
N ARG A 883 -0.18 -13.33 32.85
CA ARG A 883 0.54 -12.07 32.58
C ARG A 883 -0.23 -10.86 33.15
N PRO A 884 -0.41 -10.79 34.47
CA PRO A 884 -1.30 -9.80 35.09
C PRO A 884 -0.85 -8.34 34.91
N ASP A 885 0.45 -8.03 34.98
CA ASP A 885 0.94 -6.65 34.76
C ASP A 885 0.71 -6.17 33.32
N ASP A 886 0.90 -7.04 32.32
CA ASP A 886 0.58 -6.72 30.93
C ASP A 886 -0.93 -6.55 30.74
N GLY A 887 -1.72 -7.42 31.38
CA GLY A 887 -3.18 -7.35 31.37
C GLY A 887 -3.71 -6.05 31.97
N LEU A 888 -3.17 -5.63 33.11
CA LEU A 888 -3.51 -4.36 33.77
C LEU A 888 -3.21 -3.16 32.87
N ARG A 889 -2.02 -3.12 32.26
CA ARG A 889 -1.66 -2.04 31.32
C ARG A 889 -2.64 -1.97 30.15
N MET A 890 -3.03 -3.10 29.57
CA MET A 890 -4.04 -3.13 28.49
C MET A 890 -5.41 -2.63 28.95
N ILE A 891 -5.84 -2.98 30.17
CA ILE A 891 -7.10 -2.49 30.76
C ILE A 891 -7.03 -0.98 31.01
N GLU A 892 -5.92 -0.47 31.53
CA GLU A 892 -5.69 0.96 31.76
C GLU A 892 -5.71 1.73 30.43
N ASP A 893 -4.97 1.27 29.42
CA ASP A 893 -4.96 1.85 28.07
C ASP A 893 -6.37 1.87 27.44
N GLY A 894 -7.13 0.79 27.61
CA GLY A 894 -8.51 0.69 27.14
C GLY A 894 -9.46 1.62 27.91
N LEU A 895 -9.31 1.72 29.22
CA LEU A 895 -10.12 2.59 30.07
C LEU A 895 -9.86 4.07 29.77
N ASP A 896 -8.60 4.48 29.61
CA ASP A 896 -8.23 5.87 29.29
C ASP A 896 -8.84 6.28 27.94
N GLN A 897 -8.83 5.38 26.96
CA GLN A 897 -9.51 5.60 25.68
C GLN A 897 -11.03 5.72 25.86
N TYR A 898 -11.64 4.79 26.60
CA TYR A 898 -13.08 4.79 26.84
C TYR A 898 -13.54 6.08 27.57
N GLN A 899 -12.78 6.53 28.57
CA GLN A 899 -13.01 7.80 29.27
C GLN A 899 -12.88 9.00 28.35
N GLY A 900 -11.87 9.01 27.47
CA GLY A 900 -11.67 10.06 26.48
C GLY A 900 -12.87 10.25 25.54
N LEU A 901 -13.66 9.20 25.30
CA LEU A 901 -14.87 9.22 24.48
C LEU A 901 -16.11 9.74 25.22
N ARG A 902 -16.01 10.06 26.52
CA ARG A 902 -17.13 10.57 27.34
C ARG A 902 -18.39 9.70 27.25
N THR A 903 -18.23 8.42 27.00
CA THR A 903 -19.36 7.48 26.89
C THR A 903 -20.10 7.36 28.22
N PRO A 904 -21.43 7.11 28.22
CA PRO A 904 -22.19 6.90 29.44
C PRO A 904 -21.63 5.67 30.16
N PRO A 905 -21.74 5.59 31.49
CA PRO A 905 -21.01 4.58 32.26
C PRO A 905 -21.57 3.14 32.13
N ILE A 906 -22.29 2.82 31.06
CA ILE A 906 -23.00 1.54 30.86
C ILE A 906 -22.07 0.33 30.98
N PHE A 907 -20.84 0.43 30.46
CA PHE A 907 -19.87 -0.65 30.54
C PHE A 907 -18.92 -0.52 31.73
N TRP A 908 -18.99 0.56 32.52
CA TRP A 908 -18.06 0.78 33.64
C TRP A 908 -18.10 -0.33 34.69
N PRO A 909 -19.27 -0.81 35.16
CA PRO A 909 -19.30 -1.91 36.12
C PRO A 909 -18.55 -3.15 35.60
N MET A 910 -18.65 -3.43 34.29
CA MET A 910 -17.95 -4.56 33.65
C MET A 910 -16.45 -4.31 33.53
N ILE A 911 -16.03 -3.09 33.16
CA ILE A 911 -14.61 -2.72 33.08
C ILE A 911 -13.97 -2.77 34.47
N ARG A 912 -14.66 -2.26 35.50
CA ARG A 912 -14.20 -2.34 36.90
C ARG A 912 -14.12 -3.78 37.40
N PHE A 913 -15.07 -4.64 37.03
CA PHE A 913 -14.98 -6.08 37.28
C PHE A 913 -13.73 -6.71 36.66
N MET A 914 -13.45 -6.43 35.38
CA MET A 914 -12.25 -6.94 34.68
C MET A 914 -10.95 -6.43 35.33
N GLN A 915 -10.90 -5.13 35.66
CA GLN A 915 -9.74 -4.51 36.29
C GLN A 915 -9.49 -5.05 37.70
N ALA A 916 -10.54 -5.23 38.50
CA ALA A 916 -10.44 -5.83 39.82
C ALA A 916 -9.91 -7.26 39.75
N GLY A 917 -10.40 -8.07 38.80
CA GLY A 917 -9.87 -9.41 38.54
C GLY A 917 -8.37 -9.40 38.22
N ALA A 918 -7.93 -8.50 37.33
CA ALA A 918 -6.52 -8.39 36.99
C ALA A 918 -5.64 -7.93 38.16
N HIS A 919 -6.15 -7.07 39.04
CA HIS A 919 -5.45 -6.71 40.28
C HIS A 919 -5.33 -7.88 41.27
N VAL A 920 -6.34 -8.75 41.34
CA VAL A 920 -6.28 -9.97 42.15
C VAL A 920 -5.21 -10.92 41.58
N ASP A 921 -5.20 -11.14 40.27
CA ASP A 921 -4.19 -11.98 39.60
C ASP A 921 -2.77 -11.42 39.76
N ALA A 922 -2.63 -10.09 39.87
CA ALA A 922 -1.37 -9.39 40.13
C ALA A 922 -0.92 -9.42 41.62
N GLU A 923 -1.65 -10.11 42.50
CA GLU A 923 -1.43 -10.12 43.95
C GLU A 923 -1.54 -8.71 44.59
N ARG A 924 -2.41 -7.84 44.05
CA ARG A 924 -2.66 -6.46 44.52
C ARG A 924 -4.14 -6.22 44.91
N PRO A 925 -4.70 -6.98 45.87
CA PRO A 925 -6.15 -6.98 46.15
C PRO A 925 -6.70 -5.67 46.75
N GLU A 926 -5.86 -4.84 47.38
CA GLU A 926 -6.30 -3.58 47.99
C GLU A 926 -6.96 -2.64 46.97
N ARG A 927 -6.38 -2.56 45.76
CA ARG A 927 -6.94 -1.73 44.68
C ARG A 927 -8.21 -2.34 44.10
N ALA A 928 -8.31 -3.67 44.04
CA ALA A 928 -9.47 -4.37 43.52
C ALA A 928 -10.74 -4.05 44.34
N PHE A 929 -10.63 -3.89 45.66
CA PHE A 929 -11.77 -3.59 46.53
C PHE A 929 -12.42 -2.25 46.17
N ALA A 930 -11.61 -1.20 46.05
CA ALA A 930 -12.06 0.13 45.66
C ALA A 930 -12.71 0.15 44.26
N LEU A 931 -12.18 -0.63 43.32
CA LEU A 931 -12.73 -0.71 41.96
C LEU A 931 -14.10 -1.40 41.93
N ILE A 932 -14.31 -2.42 42.75
CA ILE A 932 -15.62 -3.09 42.85
C ILE A 932 -16.65 -2.19 43.51
N ASP A 933 -16.29 -1.47 44.56
CA ASP A 933 -17.18 -0.48 45.19
C ASP A 933 -17.55 0.63 44.19
N GLU A 934 -16.59 1.15 43.42
CA GLU A 934 -16.85 2.11 42.34
C GLU A 934 -17.80 1.52 41.26
N GLY A 935 -17.61 0.25 40.89
CA GLY A 935 -18.50 -0.42 39.95
C GLY A 935 -19.95 -0.54 40.45
N LEU A 936 -20.14 -0.83 41.75
CA LEU A 936 -21.46 -0.89 42.40
C LEU A 936 -22.11 0.49 42.52
N GLU A 937 -21.33 1.54 42.80
CA GLU A 937 -21.82 2.92 42.83
C GLU A 937 -22.29 3.41 41.46
N LEU A 938 -21.54 3.07 40.40
CA LEU A 938 -21.86 3.49 39.03
C LEU A 938 -23.04 2.71 38.42
N GLY A 939 -23.12 1.39 38.65
CA GLY A 939 -24.17 0.53 38.09
C GLY A 939 -25.45 0.50 38.91
N GLY A 940 -25.37 0.81 40.20
CA GLY A 940 -26.44 0.62 41.17
C GLY A 940 -26.29 -0.71 41.93
N PRO A 941 -26.41 -0.71 43.27
CA PRO A 941 -26.10 -1.88 44.10
C PRO A 941 -27.10 -3.04 43.96
N GLU A 942 -28.25 -2.79 43.31
CA GLU A 942 -29.35 -3.74 43.10
C GLU A 942 -29.56 -4.09 41.63
N ASP A 943 -28.70 -3.64 40.72
CA ASP A 943 -28.80 -3.96 39.29
C ASP A 943 -28.58 -5.46 39.02
N VAL A 944 -29.03 -5.94 37.84
CA VAL A 944 -28.91 -7.33 37.40
C VAL A 944 -27.46 -7.84 37.39
N THR A 945 -26.48 -6.95 37.20
CA THR A 945 -25.05 -7.29 37.22
C THR A 945 -24.41 -7.20 38.61
N ALA A 946 -25.05 -6.50 39.55
CA ALA A 946 -24.53 -6.28 40.90
C ALA A 946 -24.23 -7.57 41.70
N PRO A 947 -24.99 -8.67 41.58
CA PRO A 947 -24.66 -9.92 42.26
C PRO A 947 -23.22 -10.39 42.01
N MET A 948 -22.72 -10.24 40.79
CA MET A 948 -21.35 -10.65 40.45
C MET A 948 -20.30 -9.77 41.13
N LEU A 949 -20.55 -8.46 41.22
CA LEU A 949 -19.67 -7.51 41.93
C LEU A 949 -19.68 -7.79 43.44
N HIS A 950 -20.85 -8.03 44.04
CA HIS A 950 -20.96 -8.39 45.46
C HIS A 950 -20.24 -9.70 45.79
N ILE A 951 -20.28 -10.71 44.90
CA ILE A 951 -19.50 -11.95 45.06
C ILE A 951 -18.00 -11.65 45.07
N VAL A 952 -17.49 -10.87 44.11
CA VAL A 952 -16.06 -10.52 44.08
C VAL A 952 -15.69 -9.70 45.30
N ARG A 953 -16.52 -8.73 45.72
CA ARG A 953 -16.31 -7.95 46.94
C ARG A 953 -16.16 -8.83 48.17
N GLY A 954 -17.01 -9.85 48.31
CA GLY A 954 -16.92 -10.80 49.41
C GLY A 954 -15.67 -11.68 49.33
N ASP A 955 -15.29 -12.13 48.13
CA ASP A 955 -14.04 -12.88 47.92
C ASP A 955 -12.82 -12.02 48.31
N LEU A 956 -12.83 -10.71 48.00
CA LEU A 956 -11.78 -9.76 48.40
C LEU A 956 -11.71 -9.54 49.91
N SER A 957 -12.84 -9.51 50.63
CA SER A 957 -12.87 -9.41 52.11
C SER A 957 -12.20 -10.59 52.82
N LEU A 958 -12.00 -11.71 52.12
CA LEU A 958 -11.30 -12.88 52.64
C LEU A 958 -9.80 -12.92 52.28
N LEU A 959 -9.31 -11.97 51.47
CA LEU A 959 -7.90 -11.89 51.11
C LEU A 959 -7.10 -11.14 52.18
N GLY A 960 -6.01 -11.76 52.65
CA GLY A 960 -5.08 -11.16 53.62
C GLY A 960 -5.11 -11.80 55.01
N PRO A 961 -4.24 -11.33 55.94
CA PRO A 961 -4.11 -11.91 57.28
C PRO A 961 -5.30 -11.63 58.21
N ASP A 962 -6.06 -10.55 57.96
CA ASP A 962 -7.23 -10.13 58.76
C ASP A 962 -8.54 -10.39 57.99
N ALA A 963 -8.77 -11.63 57.56
CA ALA A 963 -9.97 -11.99 56.79
C ALA A 963 -11.27 -11.62 57.52
N ASP A 964 -12.09 -10.76 56.89
CA ASP A 964 -13.37 -10.30 57.43
C ASP A 964 -14.51 -11.19 56.95
N ILE A 965 -14.69 -12.30 57.66
CA ILE A 965 -15.74 -13.29 57.40
C ILE A 965 -17.15 -12.67 57.48
N ALA A 966 -17.36 -11.66 58.34
CA ALA A 966 -18.65 -11.03 58.51
C ALA A 966 -19.01 -10.17 57.28
N SER A 967 -18.08 -9.34 56.81
CA SER A 967 -18.23 -8.56 55.58
C SER A 967 -18.40 -9.47 54.36
N ALA A 968 -17.60 -10.53 54.24
CA ALA A 968 -17.72 -11.52 53.17
C ALA A 968 -19.11 -12.17 53.16
N THR A 969 -19.59 -12.63 54.32
CA THR A 969 -20.92 -13.23 54.47
C THR A 969 -22.03 -12.26 54.05
N ALA A 970 -21.98 -11.01 54.52
CA ALA A 970 -22.97 -9.99 54.17
C ALA A 970 -22.99 -9.69 52.66
N SER A 971 -21.82 -9.63 52.03
CA SER A 971 -21.70 -9.45 50.57
C SER A 971 -22.30 -10.63 49.80
N TYR A 972 -22.06 -11.88 50.21
CA TYR A 972 -22.65 -13.05 49.54
C TYR A 972 -24.16 -13.16 49.76
N GLU A 973 -24.66 -12.86 50.96
CA GLU A 973 -26.10 -12.81 51.25
C GLU A 973 -26.79 -11.72 50.41
N ARG A 974 -26.15 -10.55 50.26
CA ARG A 974 -26.65 -9.49 49.38
C ARG A 974 -26.66 -9.94 47.93
N ALA A 975 -25.59 -10.56 47.44
CA ALA A 975 -25.52 -11.09 46.08
C ALA A 975 -26.65 -12.10 45.81
N TYR A 976 -26.90 -13.03 46.75
CA TYR A 976 -27.96 -14.02 46.63
C TYR A 976 -29.35 -13.37 46.60
N ALA A 977 -29.62 -12.44 47.52
CA ALA A 977 -30.91 -11.76 47.62
C ALA A 977 -31.23 -10.90 46.38
N VAL A 978 -30.24 -10.20 45.83
CA VAL A 978 -30.41 -9.44 44.58
C VAL A 978 -30.63 -10.41 43.41
N ALA A 979 -29.82 -11.46 43.28
CA ALA A 979 -29.96 -12.44 42.22
C ALA A 979 -31.33 -13.15 42.24
N GLU A 980 -31.90 -13.39 43.43
CA GLU A 980 -33.23 -13.98 43.59
C GLU A 980 -34.35 -13.13 42.97
N ARG A 981 -34.28 -11.80 43.08
CA ARG A 981 -35.28 -10.89 42.51
C ARG A 981 -35.35 -10.97 40.98
N TYR A 982 -34.22 -11.23 40.35
CA TYR A 982 -34.11 -11.35 38.89
C TYR A 982 -34.31 -12.78 38.38
N GLY A 983 -34.35 -13.79 39.27
CA GLY A 983 -34.31 -15.20 38.88
C GLY A 983 -32.92 -15.67 38.42
N ALA A 984 -31.85 -14.92 38.71
CA ALA A 984 -30.50 -15.17 38.21
C ALA A 984 -29.82 -16.36 38.93
N ARG A 985 -30.08 -17.59 38.46
CA ARG A 985 -29.60 -18.84 39.05
C ARG A 985 -28.08 -18.98 39.10
N MET A 986 -27.34 -18.52 38.09
CA MET A 986 -25.87 -18.65 38.07
C MET A 986 -25.19 -17.82 39.17
N PRO A 987 -25.51 -16.51 39.34
CA PRO A 987 -25.06 -15.77 40.52
C PRO A 987 -25.55 -16.36 41.85
N GLN A 988 -26.79 -16.88 41.94
CA GLN A 988 -27.27 -17.56 43.16
C GLN A 988 -26.40 -18.78 43.51
N LEU A 989 -26.05 -19.61 42.52
CA LEU A 989 -25.18 -20.77 42.70
C LEU A 989 -23.81 -20.34 43.25
N ARG A 990 -23.19 -19.33 42.62
CA ARG A 990 -21.89 -18.79 43.04
C ARG A 990 -21.92 -18.24 44.46
N ALA A 991 -22.93 -17.45 44.79
CA ALA A 991 -23.13 -16.90 46.13
C ALA A 991 -23.38 -17.99 47.18
N ALA A 992 -24.24 -18.97 46.88
CA ALA A 992 -24.53 -20.08 47.79
C ALA A 992 -23.30 -20.96 48.05
N ALA A 993 -22.49 -21.25 47.02
CA ALA A 993 -21.23 -21.97 47.17
C ALA A 993 -20.23 -21.18 48.03
N ARG A 994 -20.13 -19.86 47.81
CA ARG A 994 -19.35 -18.94 48.65
C ARG A 994 -19.81 -18.93 50.11
N LEU A 995 -21.12 -18.89 50.37
CA LEU A 995 -21.69 -18.97 51.72
C LEU A 995 -21.36 -20.29 52.41
N CYS A 996 -21.33 -21.40 51.69
CA CYS A 996 -20.90 -22.69 52.24
C CYS A 996 -19.43 -22.68 52.68
N ARG A 997 -18.55 -21.93 52.01
CA ARG A 997 -17.13 -21.79 52.39
C ARG A 997 -16.93 -21.07 53.71
N VAL A 998 -17.75 -20.05 53.97
CA VAL A 998 -17.71 -19.25 55.21
C VAL A 998 -18.73 -19.71 56.25
N ALA A 999 -19.25 -20.93 56.13
CA ALA A 999 -20.24 -21.49 57.05
C ALA A 999 -19.63 -21.85 58.41
N THR A 1000 -20.39 -21.59 59.48
CA THR A 1000 -20.11 -22.13 60.81
C THR A 1000 -20.88 -23.44 61.00
N ASP A 1001 -20.49 -24.25 61.97
CA ASP A 1001 -21.19 -25.52 62.25
C ASP A 1001 -22.69 -25.32 62.50
N ALA A 1002 -23.10 -24.17 63.03
CA ALA A 1002 -24.49 -23.85 63.33
C ALA A 1002 -25.36 -23.60 62.08
N ASN A 1003 -24.79 -23.10 60.97
CA ASN A 1003 -25.55 -22.73 59.77
C ASN A 1003 -25.18 -23.53 58.52
N ARG A 1004 -24.21 -24.44 58.63
CA ARG A 1004 -23.72 -25.26 57.52
C ARG A 1004 -24.81 -26.09 56.86
N VAL A 1005 -25.70 -26.70 57.64
CA VAL A 1005 -26.79 -27.55 57.11
C VAL A 1005 -27.75 -26.72 56.26
N ASP A 1006 -28.14 -25.54 56.73
CA ASP A 1006 -29.07 -24.66 56.02
C ASP A 1006 -28.44 -24.12 54.73
N ARG A 1007 -27.16 -23.70 54.79
CA ARG A 1007 -26.42 -23.21 53.61
C ARG A 1007 -26.24 -24.29 52.54
N LEU A 1008 -25.96 -25.53 52.96
CA LEU A 1008 -25.92 -26.68 52.05
C LEU A 1008 -27.28 -26.99 51.42
N ALA A 1009 -28.37 -26.86 52.19
CA ALA A 1009 -29.72 -27.04 51.66
C ALA A 1009 -30.04 -25.99 50.59
N VAL A 1010 -29.68 -24.72 50.81
CA VAL A 1010 -29.81 -23.64 49.83
C VAL A 1010 -28.99 -23.92 48.58
N LEU A 1011 -27.71 -24.30 48.72
CA LEU A 1011 -26.85 -24.63 47.58
C LEU A 1011 -27.44 -25.78 46.76
N ARG A 1012 -27.89 -26.87 47.40
CA ARG A 1012 -28.52 -28.01 46.72
C ARG A 1012 -29.82 -27.63 46.02
N ALA A 1013 -30.62 -26.77 46.63
CA ALA A 1013 -31.87 -26.30 46.03
C ALA A 1013 -31.61 -25.50 44.74
N VAL A 1014 -30.59 -24.64 44.73
CA VAL A 1014 -30.20 -23.87 43.54
C VAL A 1014 -29.54 -24.79 42.50
N GLU A 1015 -28.62 -25.66 42.90
CA GLU A 1015 -27.95 -26.63 42.01
C GLU A 1015 -28.97 -27.51 41.27
N ALA A 1016 -30.04 -27.94 41.94
CA ALA A 1016 -31.11 -28.75 41.34
C ALA A 1016 -31.90 -28.04 40.22
N THR A 1017 -31.77 -26.71 40.08
CA THR A 1017 -32.41 -25.94 38.99
C THR A 1017 -31.64 -26.01 37.67
N PHE A 1018 -30.37 -26.47 37.68
CA PHE A 1018 -29.54 -26.53 36.49
C PHE A 1018 -29.80 -27.80 35.68
N THR A 1019 -30.03 -27.64 34.38
CA THR A 1019 -30.31 -28.74 33.44
C THR A 1019 -29.20 -28.96 32.40
N GLU A 1020 -28.22 -28.06 32.33
CA GLU A 1020 -27.13 -28.06 31.35
C GLU A 1020 -25.85 -27.46 31.97
N GLY A 1021 -24.71 -27.52 31.27
CA GLY A 1021 -23.45 -26.95 31.76
C GLY A 1021 -22.80 -27.67 32.94
N LEU A 1022 -23.11 -28.95 33.17
CA LEU A 1022 -22.65 -29.73 34.34
C LEU A 1022 -21.13 -29.84 34.47
N THR A 1023 -20.38 -29.57 33.40
CA THR A 1023 -18.91 -29.58 33.36
C THR A 1023 -18.30 -28.19 33.58
N THR A 1024 -19.11 -27.15 33.77
CA THR A 1024 -18.60 -25.79 34.03
C THR A 1024 -17.90 -25.71 35.38
N PRO A 1025 -16.87 -24.85 35.54
CA PRO A 1025 -16.14 -24.74 36.81
C PRO A 1025 -17.03 -24.45 38.02
N ASP A 1026 -18.09 -23.66 37.85
CA ASP A 1026 -18.99 -23.29 38.94
C ASP A 1026 -19.83 -24.48 39.46
N LEU A 1027 -20.36 -25.32 38.56
CA LEU A 1027 -21.12 -26.52 38.93
C LEU A 1027 -20.20 -27.63 39.47
N VAL A 1028 -18.99 -27.76 38.91
CA VAL A 1028 -17.98 -28.67 39.47
C VAL A 1028 -17.59 -28.24 40.89
N GLU A 1029 -17.40 -26.94 41.13
CA GLU A 1029 -17.11 -26.43 42.47
C GLU A 1029 -18.29 -26.66 43.43
N ALA A 1030 -19.52 -26.37 43.02
CA ALA A 1030 -20.72 -26.63 43.84
C ALA A 1030 -20.84 -28.10 44.24
N ALA A 1031 -20.51 -29.03 43.33
CA ALA A 1031 -20.54 -30.47 43.59
C ALA A 1031 -19.51 -30.91 44.65
N THR A 1032 -18.45 -30.13 44.93
CA THR A 1032 -17.47 -30.47 45.99
C THR A 1032 -18.01 -30.35 47.41
N TYR A 1033 -19.15 -29.68 47.61
CA TYR A 1033 -19.83 -29.54 48.91
C TYR A 1033 -20.84 -30.65 49.19
N ARG A 1034 -21.03 -31.60 48.25
CA ARG A 1034 -21.89 -32.77 48.42
C ARG A 1034 -21.31 -33.72 49.45
#